data_AF-A0A661GV37-F1
#
_entry.id   AF-A0A661GV37-F1
#
_cell.length_a   1.000
_cell.length_b   1.000
_cell.length_c   1.000
_cell.angle_alpha   90.00
_cell.angle_beta   90.00
_cell.angle_gamma   90.00
#
_symmetry.space_group_name_H-M   'P 1'
#
loop_
_entity.id
_entity.type
_entity.pdbx_description
1 polymer ?
#
loop_
_entity_poly.entity_id
_entity_poly.type
_entity_poly.pdbx_seq_one_letter_code
_entity_poly.pdbx_strand_id
1 'polypeptide(L)'
;DTRPNAFLASDNPALVYREKVQEQFGLSDPLIIALVDRGPKGIFHPTSLALLQSLSDQIGALPNIDEERVMSLASEKNIVASEEGMEVSGFLDQLPENQVQAEAVRAAVFDFPLLVGNLVSRDGHVTLIVAELLDDREVESTYTQVKAIADRMSASGDVEIHVAGEGAIAGYLAKYIDIDAKQLNPLAWAVIMLILYIAYRRFSPPLIANVIIAASVLIPLGIMAAAHIPFYMITSALPVILIGISVADTIHIYSQYYELQARDPDAEVRDLVAATMRDMWRPVTLTTLTTMAGFLGLYFSAYMPPFKYFGLFAAIGVAVAWLYSMVLLPATIVLFKPQVSPGFQRQVEAAGSDWFGRCMQALGRLTQAYATPLLVTALAVMILGTIAASQIIVDEEPIAIFHSSEPLYQADKVMNTHLAGTNALDVVIEASEPGGLLQPDNLARIEALQAYAVGLPHVGGSTSIVDYLKQMNRALRGGSVEDYVLPDSEDLVAQYFLIYSATSDSSDFEEEIDYDYQMANVRLNLNTGSYHKFKPVVESMQRYIDEEFNTPELKATLSGRVNLNYHWIGDLGRSHFAGLGFALLLVWVVSTLLFRSAWAGVYTLVPVAGAILLVYAAMVVMNLGLGVGTSMFAAVALGLGVDFSIHTLERFRVLYASENGDWNRVFDEFYKTTGRALFFNFLAIACGFGVLISSKVASLNNFGLMIVIAITTSFLASMTILPAMIRTFRPNFITTYGDGAVRRPIHWPTLLIVAAALLVAWFLFPPVAAAQEPKEPAAIQVLQPENPVQLSAADLVLRVNAVDNGEFVTRKLSMQLVNRRGKERLRDTVVYRKYYGEEMRTIVFYESPANVRNTSFLTWDYPEVDRDDDQWLYLPALRKVRRISAADRGDYFMGTDFTYEDIKLDGKLSENDYEYTLLQTPDNSPDGHYKLEATPRDDETAQELGYSRINFWVNPSNWLVIKGEFTDIKGNLLKTLHVTESAQIDDIWTRQRIEMENHKSGHRTIFSFSDIDYTTPVNDTLFSKRAMERGAP
;
A
#
# COMPACT_ATOMS: atom_id res chain seq x y z
N ASP A 1 -1.11 -6.01 -9.07
CA ASP A 1 -0.45 -5.38 -7.90
C ASP A 1 -0.40 -3.88 -8.13
N THR A 2 -1.12 -3.14 -7.31
CA THR A 2 -1.21 -1.67 -7.28
C THR A 2 -0.50 -1.06 -6.08
N ARG A 3 0.00 -1.89 -5.15
CA ARG A 3 0.54 -1.44 -3.85
C ARG A 3 1.83 -0.64 -4.05
N PRO A 4 2.02 0.51 -3.37
CA PRO A 4 3.25 1.31 -3.51
C PRO A 4 4.54 0.54 -3.16
N ASN A 5 4.46 -0.44 -2.24
CA ASN A 5 5.59 -1.30 -1.88
C ASN A 5 6.19 -2.06 -3.08
N ALA A 6 5.39 -2.33 -4.12
CA ALA A 6 5.80 -3.05 -5.32
C ALA A 6 6.82 -2.28 -6.21
N PHE A 7 7.06 -0.99 -5.97
CA PHE A 7 8.11 -0.22 -6.66
C PHE A 7 9.51 -0.46 -6.10
N LEU A 8 9.62 -0.92 -4.84
CA LEU A 8 10.88 -1.33 -4.24
C LEU A 8 11.17 -2.81 -4.51
N ALA A 9 12.44 -3.20 -4.39
CA ALA A 9 12.82 -4.60 -4.31
C ALA A 9 12.67 -5.11 -2.87
N SER A 10 12.38 -6.40 -2.69
CA SER A 10 12.16 -7.03 -1.38
C SER A 10 13.41 -7.12 -0.49
N ASP A 11 14.58 -6.69 -0.99
CA ASP A 11 15.83 -6.57 -0.25
C ASP A 11 16.13 -5.12 0.18
N ASN A 12 15.22 -4.16 -0.11
CA ASN A 12 15.45 -2.76 0.19
C ASN A 12 15.39 -2.49 1.72
N PRO A 13 16.44 -1.89 2.33
CA PRO A 13 16.47 -1.69 3.78
C PRO A 13 15.31 -0.87 4.34
N ALA A 14 14.81 0.13 3.60
CA ALA A 14 13.69 0.95 4.07
C ALA A 14 12.37 0.16 4.05
N LEU A 15 12.16 -0.71 3.05
CA LEU A 15 11.00 -1.60 3.01
C LEU A 15 11.07 -2.64 4.13
N VAL A 16 12.20 -3.31 4.30
CA VAL A 16 12.41 -4.32 5.36
C VAL A 16 12.30 -3.71 6.77
N TYR A 17 12.70 -2.45 6.96
CA TYR A 17 12.47 -1.76 8.23
C TYR A 17 10.99 -1.38 8.41
N ARG A 18 10.30 -0.86 7.37
CA ARG A 18 8.85 -0.59 7.47
C ARG A 18 8.07 -1.87 7.78
N GLU A 19 8.37 -3.00 7.12
CA GLU A 19 7.68 -4.27 7.36
C GLU A 19 7.79 -4.70 8.83
N LYS A 20 8.96 -4.52 9.48
CA LYS A 20 9.12 -4.73 10.93
C LYS A 20 8.33 -3.72 11.77
N VAL A 21 8.29 -2.46 11.38
CA VAL A 21 7.55 -1.41 12.09
C VAL A 21 6.04 -1.66 12.00
N GLN A 22 5.54 -2.12 10.86
CA GLN A 22 4.16 -2.56 10.66
C GLN A 22 3.85 -3.82 11.48
N GLU A 23 4.76 -4.81 11.52
CA GLU A 23 4.64 -5.98 12.40
C GLU A 23 4.61 -5.57 13.89
N GLN A 24 5.39 -4.56 14.28
CA GLN A 24 5.63 -4.13 15.67
C GLN A 24 4.60 -3.13 16.22
N PHE A 25 3.99 -2.29 15.38
CA PHE A 25 3.03 -1.25 15.80
C PHE A 25 1.67 -1.35 15.05
N GLY A 26 1.48 -2.33 14.16
CA GLY A 26 0.21 -2.53 13.43
C GLY A 26 -0.01 -1.63 12.20
N LEU A 27 0.91 -0.69 11.95
CA LEU A 27 0.73 0.46 11.04
C LEU A 27 0.65 0.08 9.54
N SER A 28 -0.55 0.00 8.97
CA SER A 28 -0.79 -0.29 7.55
C SER A 28 -0.82 0.98 6.68
N ASP A 29 -1.49 0.94 5.52
CA ASP A 29 -1.82 2.13 4.72
C ASP A 29 -3.34 2.34 4.79
N PRO A 30 -3.87 3.09 5.78
CA PRO A 30 -5.30 3.09 6.09
C PRO A 30 -6.20 3.64 4.97
N LEU A 31 -7.46 3.22 5.04
CA LEU A 31 -8.57 3.96 4.46
C LEU A 31 -8.91 5.11 5.41
N ILE A 32 -8.91 6.35 4.89
CA ILE A 32 -9.24 7.54 5.66
C ILE A 32 -10.54 8.13 5.12
N ILE A 33 -11.59 8.11 5.94
CA ILE A 33 -12.92 8.62 5.60
C ILE A 33 -13.08 9.98 6.30
N ALA A 34 -13.41 11.02 5.56
CA ALA A 34 -13.64 12.36 6.09
C ALA A 34 -15.12 12.72 6.04
N LEU A 35 -15.69 13.05 7.18
CA LEU A 35 -17.05 13.56 7.33
C LEU A 35 -17.01 15.08 7.41
N VAL A 36 -17.67 15.76 6.48
CA VAL A 36 -17.60 17.22 6.26
C VAL A 36 -18.99 17.84 6.41
N ASP A 37 -19.20 18.59 7.50
CA ASP A 37 -20.42 19.32 7.80
C ASP A 37 -20.18 20.83 7.68
N ARG A 38 -20.76 21.45 6.63
CA ARG A 38 -20.65 22.91 6.39
C ARG A 38 -21.75 23.73 7.09
N GLY A 39 -22.57 23.10 7.92
CA GLY A 39 -23.53 23.78 8.79
C GLY A 39 -22.85 24.70 9.80
N PRO A 40 -23.55 25.70 10.36
CA PRO A 40 -22.95 26.78 11.17
C PRO A 40 -22.36 26.33 12.52
N LYS A 41 -22.42 25.05 12.87
CA LYS A 41 -21.80 24.46 14.06
C LYS A 41 -20.73 23.41 13.74
N GLY A 42 -20.52 23.11 12.46
CA GLY A 42 -19.68 22.00 12.01
C GLY A 42 -20.23 20.65 12.46
N ILE A 43 -19.34 19.67 12.65
CA ILE A 43 -19.69 18.29 13.02
C ILE A 43 -20.44 18.18 14.35
N PHE A 44 -20.38 19.21 15.19
CA PHE A 44 -20.91 19.24 16.56
C PHE A 44 -22.42 19.51 16.60
N HIS A 45 -23.17 18.65 15.92
CA HIS A 45 -24.62 18.59 15.88
C HIS A 45 -25.07 17.14 16.14
N PRO A 46 -26.15 16.90 16.91
CA PRO A 46 -26.65 15.55 17.23
C PRO A 46 -26.67 14.56 16.06
N THR A 47 -27.22 14.98 14.92
CA THR A 47 -27.31 14.12 13.72
C THR A 47 -25.96 13.77 13.11
N SER A 48 -24.99 14.66 13.20
CA SER A 48 -23.68 14.54 12.55
C SER A 48 -22.72 13.69 13.40
N LEU A 49 -22.86 13.73 14.73
CA LEU A 49 -22.17 12.83 15.66
C LEU A 49 -22.80 11.42 15.66
N ALA A 50 -24.13 11.30 15.62
CA ALA A 50 -24.79 9.99 15.45
C ALA A 50 -24.49 9.35 14.07
N LEU A 51 -24.35 10.17 13.02
CA LEU A 51 -23.88 9.74 11.70
C LEU A 51 -22.43 9.23 11.76
N LEU A 52 -21.55 9.90 12.51
CA LEU A 52 -20.16 9.47 12.70
C LEU A 52 -20.08 8.11 13.39
N GLN A 53 -20.79 7.93 14.51
CA GLN A 53 -20.89 6.65 15.22
C GLN A 53 -21.33 5.52 14.28
N SER A 54 -22.50 5.70 13.64
CA SER A 54 -23.08 4.70 12.75
C SER A 54 -22.20 4.40 11.52
N LEU A 55 -21.36 5.36 11.09
CA LEU A 55 -20.40 5.16 10.00
C LEU A 55 -19.16 4.38 10.48
N SER A 56 -18.61 4.70 11.66
CA SER A 56 -17.50 3.97 12.27
C SER A 56 -17.86 2.50 12.53
N ASP A 57 -19.00 2.24 13.17
CA ASP A 57 -19.48 0.87 13.45
C ASP A 57 -19.66 0.03 12.17
N GLN A 58 -20.21 0.63 11.10
CA GLN A 58 -20.39 -0.08 9.83
C GLN A 58 -19.11 -0.26 9.02
N ILE A 59 -18.05 0.50 9.31
CA ILE A 59 -16.72 0.32 8.70
C ILE A 59 -15.93 -0.73 9.48
N GLY A 60 -15.94 -0.70 10.82
CA GLY A 60 -15.32 -1.72 11.67
C GLY A 60 -15.91 -3.13 11.50
N ALA A 61 -17.20 -3.22 11.18
CA ALA A 61 -17.87 -4.49 10.86
C ALA A 61 -17.51 -5.10 9.48
N LEU A 62 -16.56 -4.52 8.73
CA LEU A 62 -16.11 -5.06 7.43
C LEU A 62 -14.99 -6.10 7.61
N PRO A 63 -15.04 -7.27 6.94
CA PRO A 63 -14.15 -8.41 7.21
C PRO A 63 -12.68 -8.24 6.80
N ASN A 64 -12.26 -7.06 6.34
CA ASN A 64 -10.87 -6.70 6.02
C ASN A 64 -10.44 -5.38 6.71
N ILE A 65 -11.24 -4.91 7.67
CA ILE A 65 -10.90 -3.81 8.58
C ILE A 65 -10.63 -4.43 9.95
N ASP A 66 -9.63 -3.90 10.64
CA ASP A 66 -9.35 -4.25 12.03
C ASP A 66 -10.30 -3.44 12.94
N GLU A 67 -11.29 -4.09 13.59
CA GLU A 67 -12.31 -3.38 14.40
C GLU A 67 -11.67 -2.57 15.55
N GLU A 68 -10.57 -3.07 16.12
CA GLU A 68 -9.82 -2.39 17.19
C GLU A 68 -9.06 -1.16 16.68
N ARG A 69 -8.75 -1.09 15.37
CA ARG A 69 -8.02 0.04 14.74
C ARG A 69 -8.91 0.86 13.80
N VAL A 70 -10.13 1.14 14.24
CA VAL A 70 -10.99 2.18 13.65
C VAL A 70 -10.93 3.44 14.52
N MET A 71 -9.91 4.28 14.33
CA MET A 71 -9.73 5.54 15.08
C MET A 71 -10.70 6.63 14.59
N SER A 72 -11.53 7.15 15.50
CA SER A 72 -12.54 8.19 15.24
C SER A 72 -13.04 8.81 16.56
N LEU A 73 -13.77 9.93 16.54
CA LEU A 73 -14.41 10.45 17.78
C LEU A 73 -15.47 9.49 18.37
N ALA A 74 -15.85 8.42 17.66
CA ALA A 74 -16.75 7.37 18.13
C ALA A 74 -16.02 6.22 18.85
N SER A 75 -14.69 6.25 18.90
CA SER A 75 -13.83 5.22 19.50
C SER A 75 -12.74 5.82 20.40
N GLU A 76 -12.25 7.03 20.10
CA GLU A 76 -11.30 7.77 20.94
C GLU A 76 -11.79 7.98 22.37
N LYS A 77 -10.87 7.82 23.31
CA LYS A 77 -11.07 8.09 24.74
C LYS A 77 -10.63 9.50 25.11
N ASN A 78 -11.49 10.17 25.87
CA ASN A 78 -11.25 11.47 26.49
C ASN A 78 -10.61 11.26 27.86
N ILE A 79 -9.53 11.99 28.17
CA ILE A 79 -8.83 11.92 29.45
C ILE A 79 -9.05 13.24 30.19
N VAL A 80 -9.86 13.22 31.25
CA VAL A 80 -10.33 14.43 31.96
C VAL A 80 -10.01 14.40 33.46
N ALA A 81 -9.98 15.59 34.07
CA ALA A 81 -9.85 15.73 35.52
C ALA A 81 -11.20 15.54 36.22
N SER A 82 -11.22 14.76 37.30
CA SER A 82 -12.39 14.53 38.17
C SER A 82 -12.06 14.84 39.64
N GLU A 83 -13.05 14.92 40.53
CA GLU A 83 -12.79 15.17 41.96
C GLU A 83 -11.91 14.08 42.61
N GLU A 84 -11.96 12.85 42.07
CA GLU A 84 -11.12 11.73 42.51
C GLU A 84 -9.84 11.54 41.64
N GLY A 85 -9.63 12.41 40.65
CA GLY A 85 -8.33 12.70 40.01
C GLY A 85 -8.39 12.78 38.49
N MET A 86 -8.39 11.63 37.84
CA MET A 86 -8.43 11.42 36.39
C MET A 86 -9.46 10.34 36.10
N GLU A 87 -10.20 10.55 35.03
CA GLU A 87 -11.30 9.74 34.50
C GLU A 87 -11.09 9.58 32.99
N VAL A 88 -11.43 8.41 32.45
CA VAL A 88 -11.27 8.07 31.03
C VAL A 88 -12.61 7.56 30.51
N SER A 89 -13.16 8.24 29.50
CA SER A 89 -14.48 7.93 28.93
C SER A 89 -14.52 8.32 27.44
N GLY A 90 -15.27 7.62 26.61
CA GLY A 90 -15.35 7.91 25.17
C GLY A 90 -16.13 9.19 24.87
N PHE A 91 -15.72 9.91 23.82
CA PHE A 91 -16.37 11.17 23.44
C PHE A 91 -17.85 11.04 23.03
N LEU A 92 -18.31 9.83 22.72
CA LEU A 92 -19.67 9.52 22.26
C LEU A 92 -20.33 8.31 22.97
N ASP A 93 -19.80 7.87 24.11
CA ASP A 93 -20.36 6.76 24.92
C ASP A 93 -21.86 6.97 25.21
N GLN A 94 -22.27 8.23 25.41
CA GLN A 94 -23.67 8.66 25.29
C GLN A 94 -23.85 9.58 24.08
N LEU A 95 -24.62 9.12 23.09
CA LEU A 95 -24.94 9.92 21.90
C LEU A 95 -25.72 11.20 22.28
N PRO A 96 -25.28 12.40 21.86
CA PRO A 96 -25.90 13.65 22.27
C PRO A 96 -27.27 13.83 21.60
N GLU A 97 -28.35 13.62 22.34
CA GLU A 97 -29.74 13.86 21.90
C GLU A 97 -29.98 15.32 21.48
N ASN A 98 -29.30 16.26 22.15
CA ASN A 98 -29.54 17.68 22.00
C ASN A 98 -28.26 18.50 21.80
N GLN A 99 -28.45 19.73 21.30
CA GLN A 99 -27.37 20.60 20.89
C GLN A 99 -26.46 21.07 22.06
N VAL A 100 -26.93 21.07 23.30
CA VAL A 100 -26.10 21.44 24.46
C VAL A 100 -25.11 20.32 24.78
N GLN A 101 -25.54 19.05 24.69
CA GLN A 101 -24.63 17.90 24.80
C GLN A 101 -23.60 17.89 23.66
N ALA A 102 -24.02 18.16 22.42
CA ALA A 102 -23.09 18.25 21.29
C ALA A 102 -22.10 19.44 21.42
N GLU A 103 -22.47 20.53 22.11
CA GLU A 103 -21.56 21.62 22.47
C GLU A 103 -20.62 21.27 23.63
N ALA A 104 -21.00 20.35 24.53
CA ALA A 104 -20.11 19.78 25.53
C ALA A 104 -19.06 18.85 24.90
N VAL A 105 -19.46 17.97 23.96
CA VAL A 105 -18.52 17.17 23.14
C VAL A 105 -17.55 18.09 22.40
N ARG A 106 -18.03 19.22 21.85
CA ARG A 106 -17.14 20.24 21.24
C ARG A 106 -16.14 20.80 22.25
N ALA A 107 -16.58 21.15 23.45
CA ALA A 107 -15.69 21.69 24.48
C ALA A 107 -14.60 20.69 24.87
N ALA A 108 -14.96 19.42 25.06
CA ALA A 108 -14.01 18.35 25.38
C ALA A 108 -12.98 18.11 24.26
N VAL A 109 -13.43 17.96 23.00
CA VAL A 109 -12.55 17.74 21.84
C VAL A 109 -11.56 18.88 21.63
N PHE A 110 -11.98 20.14 21.84
CA PHE A 110 -11.08 21.29 21.74
C PHE A 110 -10.21 21.52 22.99
N ASP A 111 -10.48 20.85 24.11
CA ASP A 111 -9.64 20.88 25.31
C ASP A 111 -8.52 19.82 25.30
N PHE A 112 -8.60 18.78 24.44
CA PHE A 112 -7.54 17.80 24.22
C PHE A 112 -6.76 18.13 22.92
N PRO A 113 -5.56 18.76 22.99
CA PRO A 113 -4.93 19.36 21.80
C PRO A 113 -4.53 18.36 20.70
N LEU A 114 -4.31 17.10 21.06
CA LEU A 114 -3.85 16.05 20.16
C LEU A 114 -4.85 15.76 19.02
N LEU A 115 -6.15 15.85 19.31
CA LEU A 115 -7.22 15.60 18.33
C LEU A 115 -7.35 16.76 17.32
N VAL A 116 -6.96 17.98 17.72
CA VAL A 116 -7.22 19.24 17.01
C VAL A 116 -6.21 19.48 15.88
N GLY A 117 -6.50 18.84 14.75
CA GLY A 117 -5.74 18.89 13.50
C GLY A 117 -5.44 17.49 12.98
N ASN A 118 -5.27 16.50 13.85
CA ASN A 118 -5.03 15.12 13.45
C ASN A 118 -6.36 14.41 13.10
N LEU A 119 -7.33 14.44 14.00
CA LEU A 119 -8.61 13.75 13.84
C LEU A 119 -9.76 14.72 13.51
N VAL A 120 -9.73 15.92 14.11
CA VAL A 120 -10.76 16.96 13.95
C VAL A 120 -10.12 18.26 13.48
N SER A 121 -10.69 18.83 12.43
CA SER A 121 -10.27 20.12 11.87
C SER A 121 -10.32 21.27 12.89
N ARG A 122 -9.42 22.25 12.75
CA ARG A 122 -9.29 23.39 13.66
C ARG A 122 -10.49 24.34 13.68
N ASP A 123 -11.35 24.27 12.66
CA ASP A 123 -12.62 25.01 12.57
C ASP A 123 -13.82 24.21 13.10
N GLY A 124 -13.70 22.88 13.17
CA GLY A 124 -14.72 21.94 13.62
C GLY A 124 -15.69 21.48 12.52
N HIS A 125 -15.42 21.74 11.24
CA HIS A 125 -16.29 21.36 10.11
C HIS A 125 -15.97 19.98 9.50
N VAL A 126 -14.80 19.42 9.80
CA VAL A 126 -14.34 18.11 9.32
C VAL A 126 -13.87 17.24 10.49
N THR A 127 -14.23 15.97 10.46
CA THR A 127 -13.64 14.89 11.29
C THR A 127 -13.25 13.70 10.42
N LEU A 128 -12.30 12.91 10.90
CA LEU A 128 -11.87 11.66 10.26
C LEU A 128 -12.43 10.41 10.97
N ILE A 129 -12.50 9.34 10.19
CA ILE A 129 -12.38 7.96 10.62
C ILE A 129 -11.15 7.41 9.89
N VAL A 130 -10.18 6.89 10.62
CA VAL A 130 -9.04 6.15 10.08
C VAL A 130 -9.31 4.67 10.32
N ALA A 131 -9.25 3.85 9.27
CA ALA A 131 -9.54 2.42 9.33
C ALA A 131 -8.38 1.64 8.70
N GLU A 132 -7.63 0.93 9.54
CA GLU A 132 -6.49 0.08 9.15
C GLU A 132 -6.96 -1.20 8.45
N LEU A 133 -6.13 -1.75 7.55
CA LEU A 133 -6.46 -2.90 6.69
C LEU A 133 -5.80 -4.19 7.18
N LEU A 134 -6.54 -5.31 7.13
CA LEU A 134 -6.02 -6.64 7.51
C LEU A 134 -5.17 -7.29 6.39
N ASP A 135 -5.59 -7.20 5.12
CA ASP A 135 -4.78 -7.56 3.94
C ASP A 135 -4.93 -6.50 2.82
N ASP A 136 -3.81 -5.86 2.46
CA ASP A 136 -3.66 -4.97 1.29
C ASP A 136 -4.25 -5.55 0.00
N ARG A 137 -4.27 -6.88 -0.14
CA ARG A 137 -4.68 -7.58 -1.37
C ARG A 137 -6.18 -7.46 -1.64
N GLU A 138 -7.01 -7.30 -0.60
CA GLU A 138 -8.46 -7.17 -0.74
C GLU A 138 -8.94 -5.70 -0.80
N VAL A 139 -8.02 -4.73 -0.78
CA VAL A 139 -8.32 -3.29 -0.69
C VAL A 139 -9.29 -2.75 -1.75
N GLU A 140 -9.34 -3.32 -2.97
CA GLU A 140 -10.34 -2.95 -3.99
C GLU A 140 -11.77 -3.32 -3.55
N SER A 141 -11.93 -4.48 -2.90
CA SER A 141 -13.19 -4.94 -2.31
C SER A 141 -13.58 -4.06 -1.11
N THR A 142 -12.65 -3.83 -0.19
CA THR A 142 -12.87 -3.03 1.02
C THR A 142 -13.22 -1.58 0.67
N TYR A 143 -12.45 -0.93 -0.22
CA TYR A 143 -12.76 0.42 -0.71
C TYR A 143 -14.15 0.49 -1.36
N THR A 144 -14.52 -0.52 -2.15
CA THR A 144 -15.85 -0.56 -2.80
C THR A 144 -16.97 -0.69 -1.77
N GLN A 145 -16.78 -1.44 -0.68
CA GLN A 145 -17.74 -1.58 0.41
C GLN A 145 -17.83 -0.30 1.26
N VAL A 146 -16.71 0.26 1.71
CA VAL A 146 -16.65 1.54 2.45
C VAL A 146 -17.29 2.66 1.63
N LYS A 147 -17.01 2.73 0.32
CA LYS A 147 -17.64 3.72 -0.56
C LYS A 147 -19.16 3.51 -0.71
N ALA A 148 -19.63 2.26 -0.80
CA ALA A 148 -21.07 1.99 -0.86
C ALA A 148 -21.80 2.37 0.44
N ILE A 149 -21.14 2.25 1.60
CA ILE A 149 -21.64 2.74 2.89
C ILE A 149 -21.69 4.27 2.88
N ALA A 150 -20.59 4.93 2.52
CA ALA A 150 -20.48 6.40 2.46
C ALA A 150 -21.48 7.04 1.48
N ASP A 151 -21.55 6.56 0.23
CA ASP A 151 -22.45 7.08 -0.81
C ASP A 151 -23.93 6.93 -0.38
N ARG A 152 -24.28 5.83 0.31
CA ARG A 152 -25.64 5.57 0.84
C ARG A 152 -25.99 6.49 2.02
N MET A 153 -25.04 6.77 2.92
CA MET A 153 -25.31 7.55 4.13
C MET A 153 -25.27 9.07 3.86
N SER A 154 -24.35 9.55 3.01
CA SER A 154 -24.31 10.95 2.57
C SER A 154 -25.58 11.38 1.83
N ALA A 155 -26.25 10.44 1.13
CA ALA A 155 -27.54 10.69 0.47
C ALA A 155 -28.73 10.96 1.44
N SER A 156 -28.51 10.97 2.76
CA SER A 156 -29.56 11.18 3.77
C SER A 156 -29.54 12.54 4.50
N GLY A 157 -28.57 13.42 4.22
CA GLY A 157 -28.48 14.74 4.85
C GLY A 157 -27.54 15.73 4.14
N ASP A 158 -27.32 16.91 4.74
CA ASP A 158 -26.45 17.98 4.20
C ASP A 158 -24.93 17.76 4.46
N VAL A 159 -24.54 16.54 4.85
CA VAL A 159 -23.17 16.16 5.23
C VAL A 159 -22.48 15.42 4.07
N GLU A 160 -21.34 15.93 3.62
CA GLU A 160 -20.53 15.27 2.61
C GLU A 160 -19.61 14.22 3.26
N ILE A 161 -19.65 12.98 2.77
CA ILE A 161 -18.72 11.92 3.18
C ILE A 161 -17.73 11.67 2.05
N HIS A 162 -16.44 11.81 2.35
CA HIS A 162 -15.32 11.67 1.43
C HIS A 162 -14.44 10.48 1.83
N VAL A 163 -13.82 9.78 0.87
CA VAL A 163 -12.94 8.63 1.13
C VAL A 163 -11.61 8.84 0.42
N ALA A 164 -10.51 8.84 1.17
CA ALA A 164 -9.13 8.99 0.71
C ALA A 164 -8.17 8.16 1.58
N GLY A 165 -6.89 8.58 1.69
CA GLY A 165 -5.80 7.77 2.24
C GLY A 165 -5.14 6.87 1.20
N GLU A 166 -3.97 6.32 1.51
CA GLU A 166 -3.16 5.51 0.58
C GLU A 166 -3.88 4.18 0.24
N GLY A 167 -4.62 3.58 1.18
CA GLY A 167 -5.49 2.43 0.88
C GLY A 167 -6.55 2.73 -0.17
N ALA A 168 -7.13 3.94 -0.16
CA ALA A 168 -8.12 4.36 -1.15
C ALA A 168 -7.49 4.60 -2.53
N ILE A 169 -6.25 5.12 -2.57
CA ILE A 169 -5.46 5.21 -3.80
C ILE A 169 -5.24 3.82 -4.39
N ALA A 170 -4.78 2.85 -3.59
CA ALA A 170 -4.50 1.48 -4.03
C ALA A 170 -5.75 0.75 -4.56
N GLY A 171 -6.88 0.87 -3.85
CA GLY A 171 -8.16 0.25 -4.23
C GLY A 171 -8.84 0.91 -5.43
N TYR A 172 -8.84 2.23 -5.52
CA TYR A 172 -9.46 2.95 -6.65
C TYR A 172 -8.64 2.80 -7.96
N LEU A 173 -7.31 2.66 -7.85
CA LEU A 173 -6.42 2.46 -8.99
C LEU A 173 -6.60 1.10 -9.68
N ALA A 174 -6.90 0.03 -8.93
CA ALA A 174 -7.11 -1.31 -9.49
C ALA A 174 -8.26 -1.32 -10.52
N LYS A 175 -9.40 -0.74 -10.12
CA LYS A 175 -10.57 -0.51 -10.97
C LYS A 175 -10.27 0.29 -12.24
N TYR A 176 -9.34 1.25 -12.17
CA TYR A 176 -8.95 2.07 -13.33
C TYR A 176 -8.15 1.27 -14.35
N ILE A 177 -7.21 0.44 -13.91
CA ILE A 177 -6.44 -0.49 -14.78
C ILE A 177 -7.40 -1.42 -15.52
N ASP A 178 -8.42 -1.93 -14.83
CA ASP A 178 -9.40 -2.86 -15.37
C ASP A 178 -10.39 -2.19 -16.35
N ILE A 179 -10.69 -0.89 -16.19
CA ILE A 179 -11.42 -0.07 -17.16
C ILE A 179 -10.57 0.23 -18.41
N ASP A 180 -9.33 0.70 -18.22
CA ASP A 180 -8.41 1.04 -19.31
C ASP A 180 -8.10 -0.19 -20.17
N ALA A 181 -7.88 -1.36 -19.56
CA ALA A 181 -7.66 -2.61 -20.29
C ALA A 181 -8.82 -2.98 -21.23
N LYS A 182 -10.06 -2.62 -20.87
CA LYS A 182 -11.29 -2.89 -21.64
C LYS A 182 -11.56 -1.82 -22.72
N GLN A 183 -11.06 -0.59 -22.55
CA GLN A 183 -11.28 0.50 -23.50
C GLN A 183 -10.10 0.72 -24.47
N LEU A 184 -8.88 0.79 -23.96
CA LEU A 184 -7.69 1.18 -24.72
C LEU A 184 -7.25 0.08 -25.70
N ASN A 185 -7.29 -1.20 -25.30
CA ASN A 185 -6.82 -2.29 -26.14
C ASN A 185 -7.66 -2.49 -27.42
N PRO A 186 -9.02 -2.53 -27.37
CA PRO A 186 -9.83 -2.59 -28.58
C PRO A 186 -9.72 -1.32 -29.44
N LEU A 187 -9.54 -0.14 -28.82
CA LEU A 187 -9.40 1.12 -29.53
C LEU A 187 -8.07 1.21 -30.29
N ALA A 188 -6.95 0.83 -29.67
CA ALA A 188 -5.64 0.75 -30.32
C ALA A 188 -5.65 -0.24 -31.50
N TRP A 189 -6.26 -1.42 -31.31
CA TRP A 189 -6.49 -2.39 -32.38
C TRP A 189 -7.30 -1.79 -33.54
N ALA A 190 -8.41 -1.10 -33.26
CA ALA A 190 -9.28 -0.52 -34.29
C ALA A 190 -8.60 0.63 -35.06
N VAL A 191 -7.83 1.48 -34.36
CA VAL A 191 -7.04 2.56 -34.95
C VAL A 191 -5.99 2.02 -35.92
N ILE A 192 -5.26 0.97 -35.52
CA ILE A 192 -4.23 0.35 -36.37
C ILE A 192 -4.86 -0.40 -37.56
N MET A 193 -5.95 -1.14 -37.32
CA MET A 193 -6.74 -1.80 -38.37
C MET A 193 -7.19 -0.78 -39.45
N LEU A 194 -7.64 0.40 -39.03
CA LEU A 194 -8.01 1.51 -39.91
C LEU A 194 -6.81 2.09 -40.69
N ILE A 195 -5.68 2.35 -40.03
CA ILE A 195 -4.49 2.93 -40.67
C ILE A 195 -3.90 1.97 -41.71
N LEU A 196 -3.79 0.68 -41.40
CA LEU A 196 -3.34 -0.34 -42.35
C LEU A 196 -4.33 -0.51 -43.51
N TYR A 197 -5.64 -0.44 -43.26
CA TYR A 197 -6.64 -0.45 -44.32
C TYR A 197 -6.50 0.76 -45.26
N ILE A 198 -6.26 1.97 -44.72
CA ILE A 198 -6.02 3.19 -45.51
C ILE A 198 -4.73 3.07 -46.35
N ALA A 199 -3.67 2.50 -45.78
CA ALA A 199 -2.36 2.38 -46.44
C ALA A 199 -2.39 1.48 -47.70
N TYR A 200 -3.09 0.35 -47.65
CA TYR A 200 -3.09 -0.69 -48.71
C TYR A 200 -4.42 -0.84 -49.48
N ARG A 201 -5.53 -0.35 -48.93
CA ARG A 201 -6.90 -0.49 -49.46
C ARG A 201 -7.33 -1.96 -49.67
N ARG A 202 -6.88 -2.85 -48.78
CA ARG A 202 -7.18 -4.28 -48.74
C ARG A 202 -7.31 -4.73 -47.27
N PHE A 203 -8.18 -5.70 -46.98
CA PHE A 203 -8.34 -6.26 -45.63
C PHE A 203 -7.34 -7.37 -45.28
N SER A 204 -6.63 -7.96 -46.25
CA SER A 204 -5.66 -9.05 -46.00
C SER A 204 -4.42 -8.60 -45.19
N PRO A 205 -3.71 -7.50 -45.53
CA PRO A 205 -2.57 -7.05 -44.71
C PRO A 205 -2.93 -6.68 -43.27
N PRO A 206 -4.01 -5.90 -43.00
CA PRO A 206 -4.45 -5.63 -41.62
C PRO A 206 -4.80 -6.91 -40.83
N LEU A 207 -5.50 -7.86 -41.46
CA LEU A 207 -5.91 -9.10 -40.80
C LEU A 207 -4.70 -9.98 -40.41
N ILE A 208 -3.68 -10.06 -41.26
CA ILE A 208 -2.45 -10.82 -40.96
C ILE A 208 -1.60 -10.08 -39.92
N ALA A 209 -1.49 -8.75 -40.00
CA ALA A 209 -0.84 -7.94 -38.95
C ALA A 209 -1.45 -8.20 -37.58
N ASN A 210 -2.78 -8.30 -37.48
CA ASN A 210 -3.48 -8.56 -36.23
C ASN A 210 -3.16 -9.94 -35.61
N VAL A 211 -2.77 -10.95 -36.40
CA VAL A 211 -2.30 -12.25 -35.86
C VAL A 211 -0.91 -12.12 -35.23
N ILE A 212 -0.03 -11.32 -35.85
CA ILE A 212 1.32 -11.02 -35.36
C ILE A 212 1.23 -10.22 -34.05
N ILE A 213 0.38 -9.19 -34.03
CA ILE A 213 0.03 -8.37 -32.85
C ILE A 213 -0.55 -9.24 -31.72
N ALA A 214 -1.51 -10.12 -32.02
CA ALA A 214 -2.12 -10.97 -31.00
C ALA A 214 -1.08 -11.92 -30.38
N ALA A 215 -0.19 -12.50 -31.19
CA ALA A 215 0.90 -13.35 -30.69
C ALA A 215 1.91 -12.56 -29.85
N SER A 216 2.33 -11.38 -30.31
CA SER A 216 3.33 -10.55 -29.60
C SER A 216 2.82 -10.01 -28.27
N VAL A 217 1.50 -9.84 -28.09
CA VAL A 217 0.89 -9.48 -26.80
C VAL A 217 0.63 -10.70 -25.92
N LEU A 218 -0.04 -11.73 -26.45
CA LEU A 218 -0.53 -12.86 -25.64
C LEU A 218 0.58 -13.78 -25.16
N ILE A 219 1.69 -13.92 -25.89
CA ILE A 219 2.79 -14.79 -25.48
C ILE A 219 3.56 -14.21 -24.28
N PRO A 220 4.00 -12.93 -24.25
CA PRO A 220 4.57 -12.32 -23.05
C PRO A 220 3.65 -12.37 -21.84
N LEU A 221 2.35 -12.03 -21.99
CA LEU A 221 1.39 -12.08 -20.89
C LEU A 221 1.16 -13.52 -20.37
N GLY A 222 1.13 -14.50 -21.28
CA GLY A 222 1.06 -15.92 -20.92
C GLY A 222 2.29 -16.38 -20.14
N ILE A 223 3.48 -15.89 -20.49
CA ILE A 223 4.72 -16.16 -19.75
C ILE A 223 4.73 -15.46 -18.39
N MET A 224 4.24 -14.21 -18.29
CA MET A 224 4.06 -13.52 -17.00
C MET A 224 3.18 -14.34 -16.05
N ALA A 225 2.01 -14.78 -16.53
CA ALA A 225 1.07 -15.58 -15.75
C ALA A 225 1.65 -16.94 -15.36
N ALA A 226 2.31 -17.65 -16.28
CA ALA A 226 2.93 -18.96 -16.02
C ALA A 226 4.16 -18.87 -15.09
N ALA A 227 4.80 -17.70 -14.99
CA ALA A 227 5.89 -17.43 -14.06
C ALA A 227 5.43 -16.78 -12.74
N HIS A 228 4.11 -16.63 -12.52
CA HIS A 228 3.51 -15.93 -11.38
C HIS A 228 4.04 -14.49 -11.17
N ILE A 229 4.48 -13.82 -12.24
CA ILE A 229 4.99 -12.45 -12.17
C ILE A 229 3.80 -11.48 -12.09
N PRO A 230 3.75 -10.57 -11.08
CA PRO A 230 2.63 -9.68 -10.91
C PRO A 230 2.38 -8.77 -12.12
N PHE A 231 1.11 -8.48 -12.38
CA PHE A 231 0.71 -7.45 -13.32
C PHE A 231 0.60 -6.11 -12.57
N TYR A 232 1.48 -5.16 -12.91
CA TYR A 232 1.57 -3.83 -12.32
C TYR A 232 0.79 -2.80 -13.15
N MET A 233 0.49 -1.64 -12.54
CA MET A 233 -0.13 -0.49 -13.23
C MET A 233 0.49 -0.20 -14.60
N ILE A 234 1.82 -0.19 -14.71
CA ILE A 234 2.50 0.27 -15.93
C ILE A 234 2.64 -0.84 -16.97
N THR A 235 2.64 -2.11 -16.54
CA THR A 235 2.50 -3.25 -17.48
C THR A 235 1.11 -3.31 -18.12
N SER A 236 0.11 -2.56 -17.62
CA SER A 236 -1.18 -2.39 -18.33
C SER A 236 -1.05 -1.66 -19.68
N ALA A 237 -0.02 -0.82 -19.86
CA ALA A 237 0.27 -0.18 -21.14
C ALA A 237 0.97 -1.12 -22.14
N LEU A 238 1.62 -2.19 -21.67
CA LEU A 238 2.43 -3.09 -22.49
C LEU A 238 1.69 -3.65 -23.72
N PRO A 239 0.40 -4.06 -23.65
CA PRO A 239 -0.36 -4.50 -24.82
C PRO A 239 -0.50 -3.40 -25.89
N VAL A 240 -0.91 -2.18 -25.53
CA VAL A 240 -1.06 -1.04 -26.47
C VAL A 240 0.28 -0.70 -27.15
N ILE A 241 1.37 -0.78 -26.38
CA ILE A 241 2.74 -0.56 -26.86
C ILE A 241 3.12 -1.63 -27.89
N LEU A 242 2.95 -2.91 -27.58
CA LEU A 242 3.26 -4.01 -28.49
C LEU A 242 2.34 -4.06 -29.72
N ILE A 243 1.07 -3.66 -29.57
CA ILE A 243 0.11 -3.42 -30.67
C ILE A 243 0.69 -2.38 -31.65
N GLY A 244 1.25 -1.27 -31.17
CA GLY A 244 1.91 -0.27 -32.01
C GLY A 244 3.19 -0.76 -32.69
N ILE A 245 4.05 -1.49 -31.98
CA ILE A 245 5.38 -1.89 -32.48
C ILE A 245 5.31 -2.98 -33.55
N SER A 246 4.50 -4.02 -33.33
CA SER A 246 4.45 -5.23 -34.18
C SER A 246 3.96 -4.95 -35.61
N VAL A 247 3.48 -3.74 -35.85
CA VAL A 247 2.97 -3.25 -37.13
C VAL A 247 4.08 -2.76 -38.06
N ALA A 248 5.19 -2.25 -37.52
CA ALA A 248 6.26 -1.63 -38.30
C ALA A 248 6.87 -2.60 -39.33
N ASP A 249 7.32 -3.77 -38.87
CA ASP A 249 7.80 -4.89 -39.69
C ASP A 249 6.81 -5.22 -40.83
N THR A 250 5.53 -5.31 -40.47
CA THR A 250 4.45 -5.72 -41.37
C THR A 250 4.20 -4.66 -42.43
N ILE A 251 4.28 -3.36 -42.08
CA ILE A 251 4.22 -2.25 -43.03
C ILE A 251 5.39 -2.31 -44.02
N HIS A 252 6.62 -2.52 -43.54
CA HIS A 252 7.81 -2.54 -44.38
C HIS A 252 7.78 -3.74 -45.36
N ILE A 253 7.45 -4.94 -44.88
CA ILE A 253 7.40 -6.16 -45.70
C ILE A 253 6.27 -6.07 -46.73
N TYR A 254 5.05 -5.65 -46.36
CA TYR A 254 3.97 -5.46 -47.34
C TYR A 254 4.24 -4.32 -48.33
N SER A 255 4.90 -3.24 -47.91
CA SER A 255 5.23 -2.13 -48.82
C SER A 255 6.20 -2.60 -49.91
N GLN A 256 7.27 -3.32 -49.54
CA GLN A 256 8.24 -3.85 -50.51
C GLN A 256 7.60 -4.93 -51.41
N TYR A 257 6.79 -5.84 -50.85
CA TYR A 257 6.08 -6.85 -51.65
C TYR A 257 5.11 -6.23 -52.67
N TYR A 258 4.28 -5.26 -52.26
CA TYR A 258 3.36 -4.61 -53.19
C TYR A 258 4.04 -3.66 -54.16
N GLU A 259 5.19 -3.07 -53.80
CA GLU A 259 6.01 -2.28 -54.74
C GLU A 259 6.60 -3.18 -55.84
N LEU A 260 7.12 -4.36 -55.47
CA LEU A 260 7.63 -5.35 -56.45
C LEU A 260 6.48 -5.91 -57.32
N GLN A 261 5.35 -6.31 -56.74
CA GLN A 261 4.19 -6.79 -57.49
C GLN A 261 3.55 -5.72 -58.40
N ALA A 262 3.65 -4.42 -58.06
CA ALA A 262 3.19 -3.35 -58.93
C ALA A 262 4.18 -3.01 -60.06
N ARG A 263 5.47 -3.33 -59.89
CA ARG A 263 6.50 -3.21 -60.94
C ARG A 263 6.48 -4.40 -61.91
N ASP A 264 6.15 -5.61 -61.42
CA ASP A 264 6.00 -6.84 -62.21
C ASP A 264 4.75 -7.63 -61.75
N PRO A 265 3.58 -7.40 -62.39
CA PRO A 265 2.32 -8.03 -61.99
C PRO A 265 2.20 -9.53 -62.31
N ASP A 266 3.00 -10.05 -63.25
CA ASP A 266 2.91 -11.43 -63.75
C ASP A 266 3.95 -12.37 -63.09
N ALA A 267 4.90 -11.83 -62.32
CA ALA A 267 5.92 -12.60 -61.60
C ALA A 267 5.34 -13.59 -60.56
N GLU A 268 6.05 -14.71 -60.33
CA GLU A 268 5.61 -15.68 -59.33
C GLU A 268 5.68 -15.07 -57.92
N VAL A 269 4.58 -15.18 -57.16
CA VAL A 269 4.48 -14.72 -55.76
C VAL A 269 5.62 -15.23 -54.88
N ARG A 270 6.16 -16.43 -55.14
CA ARG A 270 7.33 -16.96 -54.42
C ARG A 270 8.60 -16.14 -54.67
N ASP A 271 8.87 -15.77 -55.92
CA ASP A 271 10.05 -14.97 -56.27
C ASP A 271 9.90 -13.52 -55.78
N LEU A 272 8.70 -12.95 -55.87
CA LEU A 272 8.37 -11.65 -55.28
C LEU A 272 8.60 -11.63 -53.75
N VAL A 273 8.16 -12.67 -53.03
CA VAL A 273 8.40 -12.81 -51.58
C VAL A 273 9.89 -13.08 -51.28
N ALA A 274 10.58 -13.89 -52.08
CA ALA A 274 12.02 -14.15 -51.91
C ALA A 274 12.87 -12.89 -52.15
N ALA A 275 12.49 -12.03 -53.11
CA ALA A 275 13.09 -10.72 -53.32
C ALA A 275 12.76 -9.76 -52.16
N THR A 276 11.48 -9.67 -51.76
CA THR A 276 11.03 -8.88 -50.60
C THR A 276 11.86 -9.19 -49.36
N MET A 277 11.99 -10.47 -49.01
CA MET A 277 12.73 -10.89 -47.83
C MET A 277 14.25 -10.69 -47.98
N ARG A 278 14.82 -10.84 -49.18
CA ARG A 278 16.24 -10.54 -49.46
C ARG A 278 16.61 -9.09 -49.12
N ASP A 279 15.69 -8.17 -49.38
CA ASP A 279 15.89 -6.73 -49.11
C ASP A 279 15.51 -6.37 -47.66
N MET A 280 14.42 -6.93 -47.12
CA MET A 280 13.85 -6.53 -45.82
C MET A 280 14.43 -7.28 -44.60
N TRP A 281 14.98 -8.50 -44.75
CA TRP A 281 15.44 -9.29 -43.58
C TRP A 281 16.49 -8.55 -42.76
N ARG A 282 17.34 -7.74 -43.40
CA ARG A 282 18.30 -6.89 -42.70
C ARG A 282 17.59 -5.80 -41.91
N PRO A 283 17.05 -4.73 -42.52
CA PRO A 283 16.57 -3.56 -41.77
C PRO A 283 15.60 -3.96 -40.66
N VAL A 284 14.64 -4.86 -40.92
CA VAL A 284 13.67 -5.31 -39.92
C VAL A 284 14.34 -6.00 -38.73
N THR A 285 15.21 -7.01 -38.94
CA THR A 285 15.91 -7.69 -37.83
C THR A 285 16.75 -6.72 -36.99
N LEU A 286 17.23 -5.65 -37.60
CA LEU A 286 18.12 -4.69 -36.95
C LEU A 286 17.34 -3.69 -36.10
N THR A 287 16.18 -3.23 -36.57
CA THR A 287 15.29 -2.37 -35.79
C THR A 287 14.58 -3.14 -34.68
N THR A 288 14.26 -4.43 -34.89
CA THR A 288 13.93 -5.37 -33.81
C THR A 288 15.03 -5.42 -32.75
N LEU A 289 16.28 -5.70 -33.14
CA LEU A 289 17.38 -5.88 -32.18
C LEU A 289 17.71 -4.58 -31.42
N THR A 290 17.63 -3.40 -32.05
CA THR A 290 17.78 -2.13 -31.32
C THR A 290 16.60 -1.82 -30.41
N THR A 291 15.38 -2.23 -30.78
CA THR A 291 14.19 -2.07 -29.93
C THR A 291 14.26 -2.99 -28.71
N MET A 292 14.59 -4.26 -28.91
CA MET A 292 14.90 -5.21 -27.82
C MET A 292 16.01 -4.66 -26.91
N ALA A 293 17.08 -4.10 -27.48
CA ALA A 293 18.18 -3.50 -26.73
C ALA A 293 17.74 -2.29 -25.88
N GLY A 294 16.82 -1.45 -26.37
CA GLY A 294 16.24 -0.34 -25.59
C GLY A 294 15.44 -0.84 -24.38
N PHE A 295 14.57 -1.83 -24.58
CA PHE A 295 13.77 -2.44 -23.51
C PHE A 295 14.61 -3.26 -22.52
N LEU A 296 15.62 -4.00 -22.98
CA LEU A 296 16.59 -4.69 -22.12
C LEU A 296 17.50 -3.70 -21.38
N GLY A 297 17.79 -2.54 -21.98
CA GLY A 297 18.46 -1.43 -21.30
C GLY A 297 17.72 -1.02 -20.04
N LEU A 298 16.39 -0.85 -20.12
CA LEU A 298 15.53 -0.60 -18.95
C LEU A 298 15.58 -1.74 -17.92
N TYR A 299 15.58 -3.01 -18.36
CA TYR A 299 15.68 -4.16 -17.45
C TYR A 299 17.00 -4.17 -16.65
N PHE A 300 18.13 -3.85 -17.28
CA PHE A 300 19.44 -3.84 -16.62
C PHE A 300 19.74 -2.55 -15.84
N SER A 301 19.08 -1.43 -16.16
CA SER A 301 19.34 -0.14 -15.47
C SER A 301 18.35 0.21 -14.37
N ALA A 302 17.11 -0.29 -14.43
CA ALA A 302 16.11 -0.01 -13.41
C ALA A 302 16.36 -0.83 -12.14
N TYR A 303 16.23 -0.20 -10.98
CA TYR A 303 16.17 -0.92 -9.70
C TYR A 303 14.78 -1.54 -9.46
N MET A 304 13.73 -0.79 -9.81
CA MET A 304 12.32 -1.11 -9.53
C MET A 304 11.82 -2.36 -10.28
N PRO A 305 11.11 -3.30 -9.61
CA PRO A 305 10.53 -4.48 -10.27
C PRO A 305 9.60 -4.18 -11.46
N PRO A 306 8.67 -3.19 -11.42
CA PRO A 306 7.74 -2.95 -12.52
C PRO A 306 8.45 -2.56 -13.82
N PHE A 307 9.53 -1.78 -13.73
CA PHE A 307 10.36 -1.38 -14.88
C PHE A 307 11.16 -2.56 -15.44
N LYS A 308 11.72 -3.41 -14.55
CA LYS A 308 12.39 -4.65 -14.94
C LYS A 308 11.45 -5.53 -15.75
N TYR A 309 10.31 -5.91 -15.17
CA TYR A 309 9.37 -6.81 -15.85
C TYR A 309 8.80 -6.19 -17.13
N PHE A 310 8.46 -4.90 -17.15
CA PHE A 310 8.06 -4.22 -18.37
C PHE A 310 9.14 -4.31 -19.47
N GLY A 311 10.40 -4.00 -19.15
CA GLY A 311 11.51 -4.08 -20.11
C GLY A 311 11.74 -5.50 -20.64
N LEU A 312 11.68 -6.50 -19.75
CA LEU A 312 11.82 -7.91 -20.13
C LEU A 312 10.69 -8.37 -21.06
N PHE A 313 9.42 -8.14 -20.69
CA PHE A 313 8.27 -8.62 -21.46
C PHE A 313 8.02 -7.82 -22.73
N ALA A 314 8.40 -6.55 -22.79
CA ALA A 314 8.46 -5.80 -24.05
C ALA A 314 9.52 -6.36 -25.00
N ALA A 315 10.73 -6.67 -24.52
CA ALA A 315 11.77 -7.30 -25.35
C ALA A 315 11.34 -8.68 -25.87
N ILE A 316 10.66 -9.49 -25.05
CA ILE A 316 10.08 -10.78 -25.47
C ILE A 316 8.98 -10.57 -26.52
N GLY A 317 8.05 -9.63 -26.31
CA GLY A 317 6.98 -9.33 -27.27
C GLY A 317 7.50 -8.87 -28.62
N VAL A 318 8.53 -8.03 -28.63
CA VAL A 318 9.22 -7.59 -29.86
C VAL A 318 9.97 -8.74 -30.54
N ALA A 319 10.59 -9.66 -29.79
CA ALA A 319 11.21 -10.86 -30.35
C ALA A 319 10.18 -11.82 -30.98
N VAL A 320 9.01 -11.98 -30.35
CA VAL A 320 7.88 -12.75 -30.88
C VAL A 320 7.31 -12.11 -32.15
N ALA A 321 7.12 -10.79 -32.15
CA ALA A 321 6.69 -10.04 -33.32
C ALA A 321 7.63 -10.29 -34.51
N TRP A 322 8.94 -10.10 -34.32
CA TRP A 322 9.95 -10.38 -35.35
C TRP A 322 9.95 -11.82 -35.85
N LEU A 323 9.85 -12.81 -34.96
CA LEU A 323 9.78 -14.21 -35.36
C LEU A 323 8.57 -14.48 -36.28
N TYR A 324 7.42 -13.89 -35.96
CA TYR A 324 6.21 -13.98 -36.76
C TYR A 324 6.33 -13.17 -38.08
N SER A 325 6.94 -11.98 -38.05
CA SER A 325 7.24 -11.15 -39.24
C SER A 325 8.23 -11.81 -40.20
N MET A 326 9.20 -12.59 -39.71
CA MET A 326 10.20 -13.28 -40.52
C MET A 326 9.71 -14.64 -41.05
N VAL A 327 8.81 -15.32 -40.34
CA VAL A 327 8.40 -16.71 -40.67
C VAL A 327 6.94 -16.81 -41.10
N LEU A 328 5.99 -16.31 -40.30
CA LEU A 328 4.56 -16.45 -40.58
C LEU A 328 4.10 -15.49 -41.70
N LEU A 329 4.58 -14.25 -41.71
CA LEU A 329 4.17 -13.26 -42.70
C LEU A 329 4.56 -13.65 -44.15
N PRO A 330 5.81 -14.08 -44.46
CA PRO A 330 6.15 -14.54 -45.82
C PRO A 330 5.37 -15.80 -46.23
N ALA A 331 5.17 -16.73 -45.30
CA ALA A 331 4.39 -17.95 -45.55
C ALA A 331 2.92 -17.64 -45.87
N THR A 332 2.29 -16.75 -45.11
CA THR A 332 0.89 -16.34 -45.34
C THR A 332 0.72 -15.54 -46.63
N ILE A 333 1.70 -14.72 -47.04
CA ILE A 333 1.68 -14.06 -48.36
C ILE A 333 1.74 -15.11 -49.50
N VAL A 334 2.60 -16.13 -49.41
CA VAL A 334 2.66 -17.20 -50.42
C VAL A 334 1.40 -18.07 -50.46
N LEU A 335 0.74 -18.30 -49.32
CA LEU A 335 -0.49 -19.08 -49.21
C LEU A 335 -1.73 -18.33 -49.72
N PHE A 336 -1.97 -17.11 -49.22
CA PHE A 336 -3.16 -16.31 -49.55
C PHE A 336 -3.01 -15.50 -50.85
N LYS A 337 -1.79 -15.37 -51.38
CA LYS A 337 -1.45 -14.65 -52.62
C LYS A 337 -2.13 -13.28 -52.73
N PRO A 338 -1.98 -12.40 -51.72
CA PRO A 338 -2.70 -11.14 -51.68
C PRO A 338 -2.28 -10.27 -52.87
N GLN A 339 -3.26 -9.89 -53.70
CA GLN A 339 -3.05 -9.01 -54.84
C GLN A 339 -3.10 -7.54 -54.43
N VAL A 340 -2.18 -6.76 -54.97
CA VAL A 340 -2.16 -5.29 -54.95
C VAL A 340 -3.54 -4.72 -55.29
N SER A 341 -3.91 -3.58 -54.70
CA SER A 341 -5.15 -2.89 -55.07
C SER A 341 -4.93 -2.10 -56.37
N PRO A 342 -5.89 -2.07 -57.32
CA PRO A 342 -5.72 -1.29 -58.56
C PRO A 342 -5.45 0.20 -58.34
N GLY A 343 -5.85 0.75 -57.18
CA GLY A 343 -5.54 2.12 -56.76
C GLY A 343 -4.15 2.31 -56.15
N PHE A 344 -3.45 1.24 -55.75
CA PHE A 344 -2.03 1.26 -55.38
C PHE A 344 -1.15 0.99 -56.62
N GLN A 345 -1.55 0.05 -57.47
CA GLN A 345 -0.84 -0.25 -58.72
C GLN A 345 -0.74 1.00 -59.62
N ARG A 346 -1.87 1.67 -59.91
CA ARG A 346 -1.88 2.94 -60.67
C ARG A 346 -1.03 4.05 -60.03
N GLN A 347 -0.83 4.02 -58.72
CA GLN A 347 -0.03 5.00 -57.99
C GLN A 347 1.49 4.73 -58.15
N VAL A 348 1.89 3.47 -58.27
CA VAL A 348 3.27 3.09 -58.64
C VAL A 348 3.51 3.39 -60.13
N GLU A 349 2.59 2.97 -61.01
CA GLU A 349 2.68 3.14 -62.47
C GLU A 349 2.74 4.61 -62.92
N ALA A 350 1.92 5.49 -62.33
CA ALA A 350 1.77 6.86 -62.84
C ALA A 350 2.92 7.82 -62.47
N ALA A 351 3.88 7.40 -61.63
CA ALA A 351 4.85 8.25 -60.91
C ALA A 351 4.22 9.39 -60.06
N GLY A 352 2.90 9.56 -60.12
CA GLY A 352 2.10 10.53 -59.38
C GLY A 352 1.77 10.00 -58.00
N SER A 353 2.63 10.32 -57.04
CA SER A 353 2.39 10.10 -55.61
C SER A 353 1.01 10.61 -55.16
N ASP A 354 0.39 9.87 -54.24
CA ASP A 354 -0.82 10.30 -53.53
C ASP A 354 -0.59 11.59 -52.71
N TRP A 355 -1.63 12.05 -52.01
CA TRP A 355 -1.52 13.19 -51.07
C TRP A 355 -0.34 13.04 -50.10
N PHE A 356 -0.13 11.84 -49.55
CA PHE A 356 0.93 11.56 -48.57
C PHE A 356 2.33 11.63 -49.20
N GLY A 357 2.54 10.97 -50.35
CA GLY A 357 3.82 11.05 -51.06
C GLY A 357 4.13 12.45 -51.61
N ARG A 358 3.11 13.25 -51.98
CA ARG A 358 3.30 14.67 -52.33
C ARG A 358 3.74 15.52 -51.12
N CYS A 359 3.22 15.21 -49.92
CA CYS A 359 3.69 15.82 -48.68
C CYS A 359 5.17 15.47 -48.43
N MET A 360 5.55 14.19 -48.55
CA MET A 360 6.95 13.75 -48.39
C MET A 360 7.90 14.36 -49.45
N GLN A 361 7.47 14.49 -50.70
CA GLN A 361 8.23 15.23 -51.74
C GLN A 361 8.34 16.73 -51.46
N ALA A 362 7.35 17.35 -50.81
CA ALA A 362 7.43 18.75 -50.39
C ALA A 362 8.45 18.91 -49.25
N LEU A 363 8.38 18.03 -48.24
CA LEU A 363 9.34 17.95 -47.14
C LEU A 363 10.77 17.69 -47.64
N GLY A 364 10.93 16.80 -48.63
CA GLY A 364 12.21 16.49 -49.26
C GLY A 364 12.80 17.63 -50.09
N ARG A 365 11.97 18.42 -50.77
CA ARG A 365 12.41 19.65 -51.46
C ARG A 365 12.80 20.75 -50.48
N LEU A 366 12.04 20.93 -49.40
CA LEU A 366 12.38 21.85 -48.31
C LEU A 366 13.74 21.48 -47.69
N THR A 367 13.93 20.21 -47.37
CA THR A 367 15.15 19.67 -46.74
C THR A 367 16.37 19.82 -47.65
N GLN A 368 16.22 19.59 -48.97
CA GLN A 368 17.31 19.79 -49.93
C GLN A 368 17.65 21.28 -50.16
N ALA A 369 16.65 22.16 -50.14
CA ALA A 369 16.85 23.61 -50.35
C ALA A 369 17.47 24.31 -49.14
N TYR A 370 17.10 23.90 -47.92
CA TYR A 370 17.48 24.57 -46.66
C TYR A 370 18.32 23.68 -45.73
N ALA A 371 19.10 22.74 -46.28
CA ALA A 371 19.89 21.77 -45.51
C ALA A 371 20.76 22.42 -44.41
N THR A 372 21.59 23.42 -44.74
CA THR A 372 22.48 24.05 -43.76
C THR A 372 21.71 24.88 -42.71
N PRO A 373 20.74 25.75 -43.05
CA PRO A 373 19.88 26.40 -42.07
C PRO A 373 19.18 25.40 -41.12
N LEU A 374 18.65 24.29 -41.66
CA LEU A 374 18.00 23.26 -40.85
C LEU A 374 18.95 22.65 -39.80
N LEU A 375 20.19 22.35 -40.17
CA LEU A 375 21.19 21.82 -39.24
C LEU A 375 21.56 22.83 -38.13
N VAL A 376 21.62 24.13 -38.45
CA VAL A 376 21.85 25.20 -37.45
C VAL A 376 20.66 25.31 -36.50
N THR A 377 19.43 25.31 -37.02
CA THR A 377 18.20 25.32 -36.19
C THR A 377 18.11 24.07 -35.32
N ALA A 378 18.42 22.89 -35.85
CA ALA A 378 18.45 21.64 -35.09
C ALA A 378 19.48 21.67 -33.95
N LEU A 379 20.68 22.20 -34.20
CA LEU A 379 21.69 22.38 -33.16
C LEU A 379 21.23 23.36 -32.07
N ALA A 380 20.61 24.48 -32.44
CA ALA A 380 20.05 25.43 -31.49
C ALA A 380 18.93 24.81 -30.63
N VAL A 381 18.02 24.02 -31.24
CA VAL A 381 16.96 23.28 -30.54
C VAL A 381 17.54 22.23 -29.60
N MET A 382 18.58 21.49 -29.99
CA MET A 382 19.24 20.53 -29.09
C MET A 382 19.94 21.23 -27.91
N ILE A 383 20.57 22.39 -28.12
CA ILE A 383 21.17 23.18 -27.03
C ILE A 383 20.08 23.67 -26.06
N LEU A 384 18.98 24.23 -26.57
CA LEU A 384 17.84 24.66 -25.74
C LEU A 384 17.19 23.49 -25.00
N GLY A 385 17.01 22.34 -25.65
CA GLY A 385 16.50 21.12 -25.02
C GLY A 385 17.45 20.54 -23.96
N THR A 386 18.76 20.72 -24.12
CA THR A 386 19.75 20.33 -23.08
C THR A 386 19.66 21.26 -21.86
N ILE A 387 19.46 22.57 -22.09
CA ILE A 387 19.22 23.54 -21.01
C ILE A 387 17.91 23.20 -20.28
N ALA A 388 16.83 22.92 -21.00
CA ALA A 388 15.55 22.52 -20.39
C ALA A 388 15.67 21.18 -19.63
N ALA A 389 16.39 20.20 -20.16
CA ALA A 389 16.64 18.93 -19.47
C ALA A 389 17.34 19.11 -18.10
N SER A 390 18.16 20.16 -17.94
CA SER A 390 18.79 20.50 -16.65
C SER A 390 17.84 21.18 -15.64
N GLN A 391 16.61 21.50 -16.05
CA GLN A 391 15.56 22.12 -15.22
C GLN A 391 14.42 21.13 -14.88
N ILE A 392 14.56 19.84 -15.24
CA ILE A 392 13.57 18.82 -14.89
C ILE A 392 13.58 18.56 -13.39
N ILE A 393 12.40 18.67 -12.79
CA ILE A 393 12.14 18.26 -11.41
C ILE A 393 11.82 16.76 -11.42
N VAL A 394 12.54 15.98 -10.61
CA VAL A 394 12.15 14.60 -10.29
C VAL A 394 11.08 14.68 -9.21
N ASP A 395 9.87 14.24 -9.52
CA ASP A 395 8.72 14.34 -8.63
C ASP A 395 7.64 13.33 -9.02
N GLU A 396 7.06 12.67 -8.01
CA GLU A 396 5.77 11.98 -8.08
C GLU A 396 4.96 12.47 -6.86
N GLU A 397 3.65 12.62 -7.01
CA GLU A 397 2.70 12.79 -5.92
C GLU A 397 1.58 11.76 -6.16
N PRO A 398 1.39 10.71 -5.32
CA PRO A 398 0.53 9.57 -5.65
C PRO A 398 -0.91 9.94 -6.03
N ILE A 399 -1.50 10.94 -5.36
CA ILE A 399 -2.86 11.41 -5.69
C ILE A 399 -2.95 12.06 -7.08
N ALA A 400 -1.84 12.60 -7.63
CA ALA A 400 -1.79 13.18 -8.98
C ALA A 400 -1.79 12.13 -10.12
N ILE A 401 -1.83 10.83 -9.78
CA ILE A 401 -2.15 9.74 -10.72
C ILE A 401 -3.61 9.86 -11.21
N PHE A 402 -4.49 10.53 -10.46
CA PHE A 402 -5.88 10.79 -10.85
C PHE A 402 -6.07 12.21 -11.41
N HIS A 403 -7.05 12.38 -12.30
CA HIS A 403 -7.44 13.71 -12.76
C HIS A 403 -8.11 14.51 -11.62
N SER A 404 -7.90 15.83 -11.59
CA SER A 404 -8.47 16.73 -10.57
C SER A 404 -10.00 16.82 -10.55
N SER A 405 -10.67 16.25 -11.55
CA SER A 405 -12.12 16.05 -11.59
C SER A 405 -12.62 14.84 -10.81
N GLU A 406 -11.75 13.90 -10.42
CA GLU A 406 -12.16 12.66 -9.77
C GLU A 406 -12.38 12.86 -8.26
N PRO A 407 -13.42 12.23 -7.65
CA PRO A 407 -13.77 12.48 -6.25
C PRO A 407 -12.64 12.22 -5.25
N LEU A 408 -11.81 11.20 -5.48
CA LEU A 408 -10.67 10.85 -4.63
C LEU A 408 -9.63 11.98 -4.57
N TYR A 409 -9.35 12.66 -5.68
CA TYR A 409 -8.45 13.81 -5.73
C TYR A 409 -9.01 15.00 -4.92
N GLN A 410 -10.33 15.20 -4.99
CA GLN A 410 -11.00 16.30 -4.29
C GLN A 410 -11.08 16.03 -2.78
N ALA A 411 -11.36 14.79 -2.37
CA ALA A 411 -11.31 14.32 -1.00
C ALA A 411 -9.94 14.60 -0.35
N ASP A 412 -8.85 14.12 -0.95
CA ASP A 412 -7.47 14.36 -0.48
C ASP A 412 -7.17 15.86 -0.33
N LYS A 413 -7.58 16.69 -1.28
CA LYS A 413 -7.33 18.14 -1.21
C LYS A 413 -8.17 18.87 -0.17
N VAL A 414 -9.40 18.42 0.12
CA VAL A 414 -10.18 18.94 1.26
C VAL A 414 -9.49 18.56 2.58
N MET A 415 -9.10 17.29 2.73
CA MET A 415 -8.49 16.79 3.97
C MET A 415 -7.16 17.48 4.28
N ASN A 416 -6.23 17.55 3.32
CA ASN A 416 -4.95 18.27 3.49
C ASN A 416 -5.10 19.80 3.60
N THR A 417 -6.30 20.36 3.48
CA THR A 417 -6.57 21.80 3.70
C THR A 417 -7.08 22.10 5.11
N HIS A 418 -7.86 21.19 5.73
CA HIS A 418 -8.48 21.39 7.05
C HIS A 418 -7.77 20.65 8.20
N LEU A 419 -6.90 19.68 7.89
CA LEU A 419 -6.24 18.77 8.85
C LEU A 419 -4.70 18.77 8.64
N ALA A 420 -3.98 18.07 9.53
CA ALA A 420 -2.52 18.01 9.58
C ALA A 420 -1.90 17.40 8.30
N GLY A 421 -2.58 16.44 7.68
CA GLY A 421 -2.22 15.88 6.38
C GLY A 421 -2.52 14.38 6.27
N THR A 422 -2.49 13.85 5.04
CA THR A 422 -2.78 12.44 4.74
C THR A 422 -1.52 11.58 4.52
N ASN A 423 -0.32 12.14 4.67
CA ASN A 423 0.95 11.47 4.32
C ASN A 423 1.81 11.27 5.58
N ALA A 424 1.88 10.03 6.09
CA ALA A 424 2.64 9.70 7.30
C ALA A 424 4.15 9.55 7.03
N LEU A 425 4.96 10.29 7.82
CA LEU A 425 6.37 10.03 8.06
C LEU A 425 6.50 9.55 9.52
N ASP A 426 6.81 8.28 9.71
CA ASP A 426 6.94 7.69 11.05
C ASP A 426 8.41 7.76 11.51
N VAL A 427 8.65 7.99 12.80
CA VAL A 427 9.98 7.97 13.41
C VAL A 427 9.96 6.99 14.57
N VAL A 428 10.62 5.84 14.40
CA VAL A 428 10.66 4.80 15.43
C VAL A 428 11.88 4.97 16.29
N ILE A 429 11.66 4.95 17.59
CA ILE A 429 12.61 5.29 18.64
C ILE A 429 12.87 4.03 19.45
N GLU A 430 14.13 3.64 19.58
CA GLU A 430 14.60 2.40 20.20
C GLU A 430 15.52 2.71 21.38
N ALA A 431 15.12 2.37 22.61
CA ALA A 431 15.94 2.47 23.81
C ALA A 431 16.84 1.24 23.98
N SER A 432 18.00 1.41 24.64
CA SER A 432 18.98 0.34 24.83
C SER A 432 18.52 -0.78 25.77
N GLU A 433 17.58 -0.50 26.68
CA GLU A 433 17.06 -1.43 27.67
C GLU A 433 15.52 -1.32 27.78
N PRO A 434 14.79 -2.41 28.06
CA PRO A 434 13.36 -2.37 28.41
C PRO A 434 13.05 -1.41 29.56
N GLY A 435 11.90 -0.74 29.49
CA GLY A 435 11.53 0.34 30.42
C GLY A 435 12.20 1.69 30.12
N GLY A 436 13.18 1.77 29.21
CA GLY A 436 13.95 2.99 28.96
C GLY A 436 13.11 4.21 28.52
N LEU A 437 11.93 4.00 27.92
CA LEU A 437 11.02 5.08 27.52
C LEU A 437 10.12 5.59 28.67
N LEU A 438 10.20 5.00 29.86
CA LEU A 438 9.58 5.55 31.07
C LEU A 438 10.38 6.72 31.66
N GLN A 439 11.63 6.92 31.22
CA GLN A 439 12.52 7.95 31.74
C GLN A 439 12.15 9.35 31.19
N PRO A 440 11.90 10.37 32.05
CA PRO A 440 11.51 11.71 31.61
C PRO A 440 12.50 12.38 30.66
N ASP A 441 13.81 12.16 30.83
CA ASP A 441 14.84 12.71 29.94
C ASP A 441 14.73 12.17 28.50
N ASN A 442 14.30 10.91 28.34
CA ASN A 442 14.06 10.30 27.02
C ASN A 442 12.74 10.83 26.42
N LEU A 443 11.68 10.92 27.22
CA LEU A 443 10.41 11.54 26.79
C LEU A 443 10.59 13.01 26.37
N ALA A 444 11.44 13.77 27.07
CA ALA A 444 11.77 15.16 26.71
C ALA A 444 12.57 15.25 25.39
N ARG A 445 13.40 14.25 25.06
CA ARG A 445 14.03 14.12 23.73
C ARG A 445 12.98 13.85 22.65
N ILE A 446 11.99 13.01 22.92
CA ILE A 446 10.86 12.76 22.00
C ILE A 446 10.08 14.07 21.75
N GLU A 447 9.73 14.80 22.81
CA GLU A 447 9.06 16.11 22.68
C GLU A 447 9.88 17.12 21.88
N ALA A 448 11.20 17.20 22.11
CA ALA A 448 12.08 18.07 21.34
C ALA A 448 12.12 17.70 19.85
N LEU A 449 12.09 16.41 19.51
CA LEU A 449 12.00 15.92 18.13
C LEU A 449 10.65 16.28 17.49
N GLN A 450 9.53 16.13 18.21
CA GLN A 450 8.21 16.55 17.73
C GLN A 450 8.15 18.06 17.48
N ALA A 451 8.65 18.87 18.43
CA ALA A 451 8.70 20.32 18.31
C ALA A 451 9.58 20.80 17.15
N TYR A 452 10.72 20.14 16.91
CA TYR A 452 11.55 20.37 15.73
C TYR A 452 10.80 20.01 14.43
N ALA A 453 10.19 18.83 14.38
CA ALA A 453 9.49 18.33 13.20
C ALA A 453 8.30 19.22 12.78
N VAL A 454 7.47 19.66 13.72
CA VAL A 454 6.35 20.59 13.47
C VAL A 454 6.83 21.98 13.06
N GLY A 455 8.09 22.33 13.32
CA GLY A 455 8.73 23.53 12.78
C GLY A 455 9.16 23.44 11.31
N LEU A 456 9.13 22.25 10.69
CA LEU A 456 9.50 22.04 9.28
C LEU A 456 8.32 22.36 8.33
N PRO A 457 8.60 22.84 7.10
CA PRO A 457 7.55 23.08 6.12
C PRO A 457 6.82 21.78 5.77
N HIS A 458 5.53 21.88 5.47
CA HIS A 458 4.62 20.77 5.11
C HIS A 458 4.28 19.75 6.21
N VAL A 459 4.93 19.76 7.37
CA VAL A 459 4.47 19.02 8.56
C VAL A 459 3.32 19.81 9.20
N GLY A 460 2.11 19.24 9.22
CA GLY A 460 0.93 19.90 9.78
C GLY A 460 0.62 19.53 11.23
N GLY A 461 1.21 18.43 11.72
CA GLY A 461 1.02 17.91 13.07
C GLY A 461 1.89 16.69 13.35
N SER A 462 1.90 16.27 14.62
CA SER A 462 2.56 15.07 15.12
C SER A 462 1.70 14.40 16.19
N THR A 463 1.89 13.10 16.38
CA THR A 463 1.34 12.29 17.48
C THR A 463 2.47 11.43 18.05
N SER A 464 2.57 11.36 19.38
CA SER A 464 3.30 10.30 20.07
C SER A 464 2.78 10.08 21.49
N ILE A 465 3.28 9.05 22.18
CA ILE A 465 2.95 8.74 23.58
C ILE A 465 3.18 9.92 24.55
N VAL A 466 4.07 10.86 24.21
CA VAL A 466 4.31 12.10 24.97
C VAL A 466 3.03 12.94 25.10
N ASP A 467 2.19 13.00 24.06
CA ASP A 467 1.02 13.87 24.02
C ASP A 467 -0.13 13.33 24.88
N TYR A 468 -0.24 12.00 24.98
CA TYR A 468 -1.11 11.30 25.94
C TYR A 468 -0.60 11.48 27.38
N LEU A 469 0.71 11.29 27.63
CA LEU A 469 1.29 11.46 28.98
C LEU A 469 1.14 12.89 29.52
N LYS A 470 1.20 13.92 28.66
CA LYS A 470 0.88 15.31 29.04
C LYS A 470 -0.59 15.50 29.40
N GLN A 471 -1.52 14.86 28.68
CA GLN A 471 -2.95 14.93 29.01
C GLN A 471 -3.25 14.21 30.34
N MET A 472 -2.63 13.04 30.58
CA MET A 472 -2.71 12.34 31.87
C MET A 472 -2.17 13.18 33.03
N ASN A 473 -1.00 13.82 32.86
CA ASN A 473 -0.43 14.72 33.87
C ASN A 473 -1.38 15.89 34.18
N ARG A 474 -1.91 16.53 33.12
CA ARG A 474 -2.89 17.61 33.23
C ARG A 474 -4.15 17.18 33.98
N ALA A 475 -4.74 16.04 33.62
CA ALA A 475 -5.90 15.49 34.31
C ALA A 475 -5.61 15.28 35.81
N LEU A 476 -4.54 14.54 36.13
CA LEU A 476 -4.17 14.17 37.49
C LEU A 476 -3.73 15.35 38.39
N ARG A 477 -3.40 16.52 37.81
CA ARG A 477 -3.11 17.77 38.52
C ARG A 477 -4.31 18.71 38.67
N GLY A 478 -5.44 18.42 38.01
CA GLY A 478 -6.70 19.18 38.14
C GLY A 478 -7.10 19.98 36.90
N GLY A 479 -6.60 19.63 35.71
CA GLY A 479 -7.10 20.12 34.42
C GLY A 479 -6.55 21.48 33.96
N SER A 480 -5.63 22.11 34.68
CA SER A 480 -5.03 23.39 34.27
C SER A 480 -4.24 23.26 32.97
N VAL A 481 -4.30 24.26 32.10
CA VAL A 481 -3.48 24.32 30.88
C VAL A 481 -1.98 24.41 31.22
N GLU A 482 -1.64 24.95 32.39
CA GLU A 482 -0.26 25.02 32.90
C GLU A 482 0.32 23.64 33.27
N ASP A 483 -0.54 22.63 33.48
CA ASP A 483 -0.14 21.25 33.82
C ASP A 483 -0.02 20.33 32.59
N TYR A 484 -0.19 20.85 31.36
CA TYR A 484 0.05 20.11 30.11
C TYR A 484 1.57 20.00 29.81
N VAL A 485 2.29 19.34 30.70
CA VAL A 485 3.73 19.12 30.68
C VAL A 485 4.06 17.65 30.95
N LEU A 486 5.26 17.19 30.62
CA LEU A 486 5.66 15.79 30.89
C LEU A 486 5.76 15.48 32.40
N PRO A 487 5.60 14.22 32.83
CA PRO A 487 5.73 13.84 34.23
C PRO A 487 7.20 13.87 34.71
N ASP A 488 7.44 14.39 35.90
CA ASP A 488 8.79 14.68 36.41
C ASP A 488 9.62 13.44 36.87
N SER A 489 9.07 12.22 36.84
CA SER A 489 9.79 11.00 37.28
C SER A 489 9.29 9.70 36.64
N GLU A 490 10.19 8.70 36.54
CA GLU A 490 9.92 7.37 35.96
C GLU A 490 8.78 6.63 36.66
N ASP A 491 8.78 6.60 38.00
CA ASP A 491 7.71 6.01 38.82
C ASP A 491 6.33 6.63 38.52
N LEU A 492 6.31 7.93 38.15
CA LEU A 492 5.09 8.67 37.87
C LEU A 492 4.55 8.34 36.48
N VAL A 493 5.43 8.26 35.45
CA VAL A 493 5.07 7.78 34.10
C VAL A 493 4.48 6.36 34.18
N ALA A 494 5.15 5.46 34.91
CA ALA A 494 4.65 4.09 35.09
C ALA A 494 3.29 4.02 35.81
N GLN A 495 3.06 4.88 36.80
CA GLN A 495 1.77 4.96 37.49
C GLN A 495 0.67 5.58 36.62
N TYR A 496 0.99 6.40 35.61
CA TYR A 496 0.01 6.95 34.67
C TYR A 496 -0.49 5.87 33.71
N PHE A 497 0.42 5.07 33.14
CA PHE A 497 0.05 3.85 32.42
C PHE A 497 -0.79 2.89 33.27
N LEU A 498 -0.44 2.73 34.56
CA LEU A 498 -1.19 1.84 35.44
C LEU A 498 -2.61 2.33 35.72
N ILE A 499 -2.80 3.64 35.96
CA ILE A 499 -4.12 4.26 36.09
C ILE A 499 -4.93 4.04 34.81
N TYR A 500 -4.36 4.36 33.65
CA TYR A 500 -5.07 4.25 32.37
C TYR A 500 -5.52 2.80 32.11
N SER A 501 -4.63 1.83 32.31
CA SER A 501 -4.95 0.40 32.17
C SER A 501 -5.95 -0.13 33.21
N ALA A 502 -6.35 0.67 34.19
CA ALA A 502 -7.37 0.33 35.17
C ALA A 502 -8.74 0.97 34.87
N THR A 503 -8.86 1.72 33.76
CA THR A 503 -10.08 2.42 33.31
C THR A 503 -10.19 2.51 31.77
N SER A 504 -9.53 1.60 31.03
CA SER A 504 -9.53 1.45 29.56
C SER A 504 -8.67 0.24 29.14
N ASP A 505 -8.65 -0.09 27.85
CA ASP A 505 -7.89 -1.24 27.35
C ASP A 505 -6.37 -1.02 27.46
N SER A 506 -5.67 -2.14 27.61
CA SER A 506 -4.23 -2.30 27.42
C SER A 506 -3.73 -2.00 26.01
N SER A 507 -4.59 -2.08 24.99
CA SER A 507 -4.25 -2.01 23.57
C SER A 507 -4.19 -0.59 22.98
N ASP A 508 -4.82 0.40 23.64
CA ASP A 508 -5.00 1.79 23.20
C ASP A 508 -3.73 2.56 22.78
N PHE A 509 -2.54 2.08 23.13
CA PHE A 509 -1.26 2.72 22.81
C PHE A 509 -0.33 1.85 21.94
N GLU A 510 -0.81 0.75 21.35
CA GLU A 510 0.04 -0.15 20.54
C GLU A 510 0.54 0.45 19.22
N GLU A 511 -0.02 1.58 18.74
CA GLU A 511 0.54 2.33 17.60
C GLU A 511 1.68 3.27 18.03
N GLU A 512 1.72 3.73 19.29
CA GLU A 512 2.65 4.71 19.83
C GLU A 512 3.81 4.10 20.64
N ILE A 513 3.59 3.03 21.40
CA ILE A 513 4.61 2.45 22.30
C ILE A 513 4.48 0.93 22.44
N ASP A 514 5.62 0.25 22.52
CA ASP A 514 5.64 -1.20 22.69
C ASP A 514 5.45 -1.66 24.13
N TYR A 515 5.03 -2.91 24.25
CA TYR A 515 4.69 -3.59 25.50
C TYR A 515 5.80 -3.60 26.57
N ASP A 516 7.07 -3.51 26.14
CA ASP A 516 8.24 -3.47 27.03
C ASP A 516 8.68 -2.04 27.39
N TYR A 517 7.99 -1.00 26.88
CA TYR A 517 8.39 0.41 26.93
C TYR A 517 9.84 0.63 26.47
N GLN A 518 10.27 -0.12 25.44
CA GLN A 518 11.58 -0.04 24.81
C GLN A 518 11.53 0.68 23.46
N MET A 519 10.45 0.49 22.70
CA MET A 519 10.27 1.08 21.38
C MET A 519 9.03 1.98 21.36
N ALA A 520 9.12 3.15 20.73
CA ALA A 520 7.98 4.03 20.49
C ALA A 520 7.97 4.55 19.05
N ASN A 521 6.79 4.92 18.57
CA ASN A 521 6.59 5.57 17.28
C ASN A 521 6.21 7.04 17.49
N VAL A 522 6.80 7.92 16.69
CA VAL A 522 6.38 9.31 16.53
C VAL A 522 5.87 9.47 15.11
N ARG A 523 4.56 9.62 14.95
CA ARG A 523 3.94 9.87 13.65
C ARG A 523 3.98 11.36 13.33
N LEU A 524 4.41 11.69 12.11
CA LEU A 524 4.41 13.06 11.57
C LEU A 524 3.49 13.11 10.34
N ASN A 525 2.49 13.99 10.38
CA ASN A 525 1.50 14.12 9.31
C ASN A 525 1.89 15.25 8.36
N LEU A 526 2.09 14.90 7.07
CA LEU A 526 2.48 15.84 6.02
C LEU A 526 1.32 16.14 5.06
N ASN A 527 1.18 17.41 4.70
CA ASN A 527 0.08 17.92 3.86
C ASN A 527 0.29 17.80 2.34
N THR A 528 1.27 16.99 1.89
CA THR A 528 1.57 16.77 0.47
C THR A 528 2.36 15.47 0.27
N GLY A 529 2.02 14.72 -0.77
CA GLY A 529 2.73 13.50 -1.19
C GLY A 529 3.81 13.76 -2.24
N SER A 530 4.16 15.02 -2.51
CA SER A 530 5.11 15.44 -3.54
C SER A 530 6.56 15.37 -3.03
N TYR A 531 7.37 14.53 -3.67
CA TYR A 531 8.78 14.31 -3.34
C TYR A 531 9.59 15.60 -3.25
N HIS A 532 9.43 16.55 -4.17
CA HIS A 532 10.22 17.78 -4.14
C HIS A 532 9.94 18.65 -2.89
N LYS A 533 8.81 18.44 -2.21
CA LYS A 533 8.39 19.18 -1.01
C LYS A 533 8.70 18.43 0.29
N PHE A 534 8.46 17.12 0.35
CA PHE A 534 8.77 16.33 1.56
C PHE A 534 10.26 15.96 1.65
N LYS A 535 11.01 15.96 0.53
CA LYS A 535 12.45 15.65 0.54
C LYS A 535 13.25 16.51 1.54
N PRO A 536 13.14 17.86 1.55
CA PRO A 536 13.81 18.69 2.56
C PRO A 536 13.41 18.39 4.01
N VAL A 537 12.19 17.88 4.23
CA VAL A 537 11.72 17.44 5.56
C VAL A 537 12.46 16.18 5.97
N VAL A 538 12.46 15.13 5.13
CA VAL A 538 13.17 13.87 5.38
C VAL A 538 14.67 14.10 5.55
N GLU A 539 15.31 14.89 4.68
CA GLU A 539 16.74 15.25 4.78
C GLU A 539 17.08 16.09 6.02
N SER A 540 16.10 16.74 6.65
CA SER A 540 16.31 17.53 7.88
C SER A 540 15.96 16.77 9.15
N MET A 541 14.94 15.91 9.12
CA MET A 541 14.65 14.95 10.18
C MET A 541 15.80 13.96 10.35
N GLN A 542 16.31 13.37 9.26
CA GLN A 542 17.47 12.48 9.32
C GLN A 542 18.70 13.17 9.92
N ARG A 543 18.95 14.43 9.54
CA ARG A 543 20.06 15.22 10.12
C ARG A 543 19.88 15.47 11.61
N TYR A 544 18.69 15.88 12.05
CA TYR A 544 18.41 16.09 13.48
C TYR A 544 18.54 14.79 14.29
N ILE A 545 18.09 13.68 13.70
CA ILE A 545 18.25 12.34 14.27
C ILE A 545 19.74 12.00 14.45
N ASP A 546 20.56 12.19 13.42
CA ASP A 546 21.99 11.84 13.42
C ASP A 546 22.89 12.82 14.21
N GLU A 547 22.51 14.10 14.32
CA GLU A 547 23.33 15.16 14.94
C GLU A 547 22.93 15.48 16.39
N GLU A 548 21.65 15.39 16.77
CA GLU A 548 21.13 15.86 18.08
C GLU A 548 20.40 14.76 18.89
N PHE A 549 19.64 13.90 18.23
CA PHE A 549 18.80 12.90 18.92
C PHE A 549 19.58 11.64 19.35
N ASN A 550 20.32 11.01 18.42
CA ASN A 550 20.92 9.69 18.61
C ASN A 550 22.04 9.67 19.66
N THR A 551 21.88 8.81 20.68
CA THR A 551 22.88 8.53 21.71
C THR A 551 23.19 7.03 21.80
N PRO A 552 24.15 6.57 22.62
CA PRO A 552 24.32 5.14 22.90
C PRO A 552 23.09 4.46 23.53
N GLU A 553 22.31 5.22 24.31
CA GLU A 553 21.16 4.77 25.09
C GLU A 553 19.83 4.86 24.32
N LEU A 554 19.70 5.79 23.37
CA LEU A 554 18.46 6.06 22.64
C LEU A 554 18.74 6.34 21.16
N LYS A 555 18.04 5.65 20.25
CA LYS A 555 18.17 5.82 18.81
C LYS A 555 16.83 6.14 18.16
N ALA A 556 16.84 6.85 17.04
CA ALA A 556 15.70 7.05 16.17
C ALA A 556 16.02 6.63 14.72
N THR A 557 15.02 6.06 14.04
CA THR A 557 15.10 5.62 12.63
C THR A 557 13.84 6.06 11.88
N LEU A 558 13.99 6.61 10.68
CA LEU A 558 12.84 7.00 9.85
C LEU A 558 12.14 5.78 9.23
N SER A 559 10.82 5.82 9.18
CA SER A 559 9.92 4.79 8.65
C SER A 559 8.69 5.43 7.95
N GLY A 560 7.65 4.65 7.69
CA GLY A 560 6.39 5.13 7.13
C GLY A 560 6.37 5.37 5.61
N ARG A 561 5.21 5.78 5.11
CA ARG A 561 4.92 5.92 3.66
C ARG A 561 5.79 7.00 3.00
N VAL A 562 6.03 8.13 3.67
CA VAL A 562 6.89 9.21 3.18
C VAL A 562 8.36 8.77 3.07
N ASN A 563 8.91 8.01 4.02
CA ASN A 563 10.31 7.56 3.94
C ASN A 563 10.52 6.52 2.81
N LEU A 564 9.56 5.62 2.57
CA LEU A 564 9.61 4.73 1.41
C LEU A 564 9.60 5.53 0.10
N ASN A 565 8.71 6.51 -0.01
CA ASN A 565 8.60 7.36 -1.20
C ASN A 565 9.87 8.21 -1.42
N TYR A 566 10.54 8.68 -0.35
CA TYR A 566 11.85 9.34 -0.44
C TYR A 566 12.91 8.45 -1.11
N HIS A 567 13.02 7.19 -0.67
CA HIS A 567 14.02 6.26 -1.20
C HIS A 567 13.76 5.91 -2.67
N TRP A 568 12.55 5.46 -3.02
CA TRP A 568 12.30 4.98 -4.38
C TRP A 568 12.26 6.10 -5.43
N ILE A 569 11.75 7.30 -5.09
CA ILE A 569 11.76 8.46 -6.01
C ILE A 569 13.19 9.04 -6.15
N GLY A 570 13.99 9.02 -5.09
CA GLY A 570 15.41 9.40 -5.16
C GLY A 570 16.25 8.51 -6.08
N ASP A 571 15.91 7.22 -6.18
CA ASP A 571 16.55 6.28 -7.10
C ASP A 571 15.94 6.29 -8.51
N LEU A 572 14.68 6.71 -8.67
CA LEU A 572 14.05 6.93 -9.98
C LEU A 572 14.87 7.88 -10.85
N GLY A 573 15.20 9.07 -10.33
CA GLY A 573 15.95 10.08 -11.08
C GLY A 573 17.34 9.60 -11.50
N ARG A 574 18.05 8.92 -10.59
CA ARG A 574 19.40 8.38 -10.84
C ARG A 574 19.38 7.25 -11.86
N SER A 575 18.47 6.28 -11.71
CA SER A 575 18.34 5.13 -12.61
C SER A 575 17.81 5.50 -13.99
N HIS A 576 16.93 6.51 -14.11
CA HIS A 576 16.44 7.04 -15.39
C HIS A 576 17.57 7.56 -16.28
N PHE A 577 18.38 8.51 -15.80
CA PHE A 577 19.45 9.10 -16.60
C PHE A 577 20.60 8.12 -16.88
N ALA A 578 20.93 7.25 -15.92
CA ALA A 578 21.89 6.16 -16.14
C ALA A 578 21.38 5.16 -17.21
N GLY A 579 20.10 4.79 -17.15
CA GLY A 579 19.46 3.89 -18.10
C GLY A 579 19.37 4.46 -19.51
N LEU A 580 19.01 5.74 -19.65
CA LEU A 580 19.07 6.43 -20.94
C LEU A 580 20.50 6.43 -21.51
N GLY A 581 21.52 6.75 -20.69
CA GLY A 581 22.92 6.73 -21.11
C GLY A 581 23.38 5.33 -21.58
N PHE A 582 23.01 4.29 -20.83
CA PHE A 582 23.30 2.90 -21.19
C PHE A 582 22.59 2.46 -22.47
N ALA A 583 21.30 2.78 -22.62
CA ALA A 583 20.51 2.41 -23.78
C ALA A 583 21.00 3.13 -25.06
N LEU A 584 21.32 4.44 -24.97
CA LEU A 584 21.97 5.20 -26.05
C LEU A 584 23.29 4.53 -26.49
N LEU A 585 24.13 4.14 -25.53
CA LEU A 585 25.38 3.43 -25.80
C LEU A 585 25.13 2.08 -26.49
N LEU A 586 24.16 1.30 -26.03
CA LEU A 586 23.83 -0.01 -26.61
C LEU A 586 23.33 0.13 -28.06
N VAL A 587 22.42 1.08 -28.33
CA VAL A 587 21.93 1.38 -29.68
C VAL A 587 23.04 1.91 -30.59
N TRP A 588 23.97 2.72 -30.06
CA TRP A 588 25.17 3.14 -30.80
C TRP A 588 26.08 1.95 -31.15
N VAL A 589 26.33 1.03 -30.21
CA VAL A 589 27.14 -0.18 -30.44
C VAL A 589 26.51 -1.07 -31.49
N VAL A 590 25.21 -1.38 -31.39
CA VAL A 590 24.49 -2.21 -32.37
C VAL A 590 24.51 -1.55 -33.75
N SER A 591 24.20 -0.25 -33.85
CA SER A 591 24.27 0.52 -35.09
C SER A 591 25.69 0.51 -35.69
N THR A 592 26.72 0.66 -34.86
CA THR A 592 28.13 0.71 -35.27
C THR A 592 28.62 -0.64 -35.80
N LEU A 593 28.30 -1.74 -35.10
CA LEU A 593 28.64 -3.11 -35.50
C LEU A 593 27.96 -3.49 -36.82
N LEU A 594 26.67 -3.17 -36.94
CA LEU A 594 25.87 -3.35 -38.16
C LEU A 594 26.48 -2.60 -39.34
N PHE A 595 26.51 -1.27 -39.24
CA PHE A 595 26.84 -0.41 -40.38
C PHE A 595 28.34 -0.41 -40.67
N ARG A 596 29.13 -1.10 -39.82
CA ARG A 596 30.59 -1.20 -39.81
C ARG A 596 31.25 0.19 -39.78
N SER A 597 30.63 1.12 -39.06
CA SER A 597 31.05 2.52 -38.98
C SER A 597 30.49 3.21 -37.73
N ALA A 598 31.39 3.70 -36.87
CA ALA A 598 31.02 4.49 -35.69
C ALA A 598 30.23 5.76 -36.05
N TRP A 599 30.55 6.37 -37.20
CA TRP A 599 29.84 7.55 -37.70
C TRP A 599 28.41 7.24 -38.15
N ALA A 600 28.14 6.03 -38.66
CA ALA A 600 26.76 5.61 -38.94
C ALA A 600 25.95 5.45 -37.65
N GLY A 601 26.57 4.95 -36.57
CA GLY A 601 25.97 4.92 -35.24
C GLY A 601 25.71 6.29 -34.62
N VAL A 602 26.53 7.31 -34.94
CA VAL A 602 26.23 8.70 -34.56
C VAL A 602 25.05 9.24 -35.36
N TYR A 603 24.98 8.94 -36.67
CA TYR A 603 23.89 9.38 -37.53
C TYR A 603 22.53 8.74 -37.16
N THR A 604 22.50 7.51 -36.62
CA THR A 604 21.25 6.93 -36.09
C THR A 604 20.80 7.58 -34.80
N LEU A 605 21.71 8.03 -33.93
CA LEU A 605 21.33 8.64 -32.65
C LEU A 605 20.85 10.08 -32.74
N VAL A 606 21.36 10.91 -33.67
CA VAL A 606 21.05 12.36 -33.70
C VAL A 606 19.55 12.67 -33.73
N PRO A 607 18.71 12.04 -34.59
CA PRO A 607 17.26 12.28 -34.59
C PRO A 607 16.56 11.90 -33.28
N VAL A 608 17.07 10.85 -32.62
CA VAL A 608 16.46 10.25 -31.42
C VAL A 608 16.85 11.03 -30.17
N ALA A 609 18.12 11.43 -30.05
CA ALA A 609 18.58 12.34 -29.01
C ALA A 609 17.87 13.70 -29.10
N GLY A 610 17.71 14.24 -30.32
CA GLY A 610 16.92 15.46 -30.55
C GLY A 610 15.46 15.32 -30.13
N ALA A 611 14.85 14.15 -30.36
CA ALA A 611 13.49 13.86 -29.89
C ALA A 611 13.38 13.81 -28.36
N ILE A 612 14.29 13.10 -27.69
CA ILE A 612 14.31 12.98 -26.22
C ILE A 612 14.52 14.35 -25.56
N LEU A 613 15.42 15.17 -26.11
CA LEU A 613 15.64 16.56 -25.64
C LEU A 613 14.41 17.46 -25.87
N LEU A 614 13.62 17.24 -26.92
CA LEU A 614 12.38 18.00 -27.13
C LEU A 614 11.27 17.56 -26.15
N VAL A 615 11.19 16.27 -25.81
CA VAL A 615 10.27 15.79 -24.77
C VAL A 615 10.63 16.37 -23.41
N TYR A 616 11.92 16.40 -23.06
CA TYR A 616 12.41 17.08 -21.86
C TYR A 616 12.06 18.57 -21.83
N ALA A 617 12.16 19.27 -22.97
CA ALA A 617 11.69 20.66 -23.07
C ALA A 617 10.16 20.77 -22.91
N ALA A 618 9.39 19.83 -23.46
CA ALA A 618 7.94 19.79 -23.30
C ALA A 618 7.53 19.55 -21.83
N MET A 619 8.20 18.65 -21.10
CA MET A 619 7.96 18.40 -19.68
C MET A 619 8.10 19.68 -18.85
N VAL A 620 9.18 20.44 -19.04
CA VAL A 620 9.39 21.71 -18.32
C VAL A 620 8.35 22.75 -18.72
N VAL A 621 8.03 22.91 -20.00
CA VAL A 621 7.02 23.88 -20.48
C VAL A 621 5.59 23.52 -20.03
N MET A 622 5.29 22.24 -19.84
CA MET A 622 4.00 21.75 -19.36
C MET A 622 3.92 21.57 -17.83
N ASN A 623 5.01 21.86 -17.10
CA ASN A 623 5.13 21.60 -15.66
C ASN A 623 4.81 20.14 -15.27
N LEU A 624 5.34 19.18 -16.05
CA LEU A 624 5.24 17.74 -15.79
C LEU A 624 6.54 17.23 -15.16
N GLY A 625 6.46 16.65 -13.97
CA GLY A 625 7.59 16.05 -13.27
C GLY A 625 8.13 14.79 -13.95
N LEU A 626 9.40 14.46 -13.70
CA LEU A 626 9.96 13.16 -14.00
C LEU A 626 9.52 12.16 -12.92
N GLY A 627 8.31 11.66 -13.11
CA GLY A 627 7.67 10.61 -12.32
C GLY A 627 7.77 9.23 -12.96
N VAL A 628 7.20 8.22 -12.29
CA VAL A 628 7.30 6.78 -12.61
C VAL A 628 6.78 6.48 -14.02
N GLY A 629 5.58 6.97 -14.36
CA GLY A 629 5.00 6.77 -15.69
C GLY A 629 5.81 7.50 -16.77
N THR A 630 6.29 8.72 -16.50
CA THR A 630 7.01 9.51 -17.50
C THR A 630 8.44 9.04 -17.74
N SER A 631 9.18 8.57 -16.73
CA SER A 631 10.60 8.20 -16.87
C SER A 631 10.83 7.14 -17.95
N MET A 632 9.88 6.21 -18.09
CA MET A 632 9.91 5.14 -19.07
C MET A 632 9.80 5.64 -20.52
N PHE A 633 9.38 6.90 -20.76
CA PHE A 633 9.28 7.42 -22.12
C PHE A 633 10.61 7.30 -22.86
N ALA A 634 11.74 7.56 -22.19
CA ALA A 634 13.04 7.71 -22.83
C ALA A 634 13.57 6.39 -23.44
N ALA A 635 13.40 5.26 -22.74
CA ALA A 635 13.82 3.95 -23.23
C ALA A 635 12.95 3.47 -24.41
N VAL A 636 11.64 3.73 -24.34
CA VAL A 636 10.68 3.40 -25.41
C VAL A 636 10.91 4.29 -26.62
N ALA A 637 11.00 5.61 -26.42
CA ALA A 637 11.32 6.59 -27.46
C ALA A 637 12.65 6.30 -28.17
N LEU A 638 13.64 5.74 -27.45
CA LEU A 638 14.90 5.33 -28.07
C LEU A 638 14.70 4.19 -29.07
N GLY A 639 14.02 3.11 -28.66
CA GLY A 639 13.76 1.95 -29.52
C GLY A 639 12.93 2.31 -30.75
N LEU A 640 11.87 3.09 -30.56
CA LEU A 640 10.94 3.47 -31.64
C LEU A 640 11.48 4.60 -32.52
N GLY A 641 12.24 5.53 -31.95
CA GLY A 641 12.81 6.66 -32.68
C GLY A 641 13.91 6.23 -33.63
N VAL A 642 14.72 5.23 -33.27
CA VAL A 642 15.87 4.80 -34.08
C VAL A 642 15.47 4.00 -35.32
N ASP A 643 14.27 3.39 -35.33
CA ASP A 643 13.69 2.68 -36.47
C ASP A 643 13.68 3.56 -37.74
N PHE A 644 13.09 4.77 -37.63
CA PHE A 644 13.06 5.74 -38.73
C PHE A 644 14.45 6.10 -39.24
N SER A 645 15.44 6.20 -38.35
CA SER A 645 16.82 6.55 -38.71
C SER A 645 17.57 5.39 -39.39
N ILE A 646 17.39 4.16 -38.92
CA ILE A 646 18.01 2.95 -39.51
C ILE A 646 17.44 2.67 -40.90
N HIS A 647 16.11 2.66 -41.06
CA HIS A 647 15.46 2.49 -42.36
C HIS A 647 15.84 3.61 -43.35
N THR A 648 15.98 4.85 -42.86
CA THR A 648 16.47 5.97 -43.67
C THR A 648 17.89 5.74 -44.18
N LEU A 649 18.85 5.42 -43.30
CA LEU A 649 20.25 5.22 -43.67
C LEU A 649 20.46 4.03 -44.62
N GLU A 650 19.83 2.89 -44.36
CA GLU A 650 20.01 1.71 -45.22
C GLU A 650 19.32 1.91 -46.59
N ARG A 651 18.19 2.61 -46.68
CA ARG A 651 17.61 2.96 -47.99
C ARG A 651 18.49 3.97 -48.75
N PHE A 652 19.09 4.96 -48.08
CA PHE A 652 20.05 5.86 -48.74
C PHE A 652 21.26 5.11 -49.30
N ARG A 653 21.77 4.07 -48.62
CA ARG A 653 22.79 3.16 -49.16
C ARG A 653 22.34 2.41 -50.40
N VAL A 654 21.16 1.78 -50.34
CA VAL A 654 20.62 1.01 -51.47
C VAL A 654 20.36 1.89 -52.69
N LEU A 655 19.72 3.05 -52.50
CA LEU A 655 19.40 3.97 -53.60
C LEU A 655 20.65 4.63 -54.20
N TYR A 656 21.67 4.96 -53.38
CA TYR A 656 22.93 5.49 -53.89
C TYR A 656 23.63 4.51 -54.83
N ALA A 657 23.58 3.21 -54.51
CA ALA A 657 24.12 2.15 -55.35
C ALA A 657 23.30 1.87 -56.62
N SER A 658 21.97 2.08 -56.62
CA SER A 658 21.13 1.87 -57.81
C SER A 658 21.10 3.06 -58.77
N GLU A 659 21.18 4.30 -58.26
CA GLU A 659 21.16 5.54 -59.05
C GLU A 659 22.56 6.01 -59.50
N ASN A 660 23.56 5.11 -59.53
CA ASN A 660 24.95 5.39 -59.89
C ASN A 660 25.55 6.62 -59.15
N GLY A 661 25.12 6.88 -57.90
CA GLY A 661 25.58 7.99 -57.07
C GLY A 661 24.98 9.37 -57.36
N ASP A 662 23.96 9.51 -58.23
CA ASP A 662 23.26 10.79 -58.42
C ASP A 662 22.38 11.13 -57.20
N TRP A 663 22.97 11.85 -56.24
CA TRP A 663 22.30 12.30 -55.03
C TRP A 663 20.92 12.93 -55.26
N ASN A 664 20.71 13.69 -56.33
CA ASN A 664 19.43 14.38 -56.55
C ASN A 664 18.30 13.37 -56.82
N ARG A 665 18.59 12.31 -57.58
CA ARG A 665 17.66 11.19 -57.83
C ARG A 665 17.46 10.36 -56.57
N VAL A 666 18.54 10.08 -55.85
CA VAL A 666 18.52 9.33 -54.58
C VAL A 666 17.57 10.00 -53.57
N PHE A 667 17.62 11.33 -53.41
CA PHE A 667 16.67 12.04 -52.54
C PHE A 667 15.23 11.98 -53.09
N ASP A 668 15.00 12.24 -54.38
CA ASP A 668 13.66 12.25 -54.97
C ASP A 668 12.96 10.87 -54.87
N GLU A 669 13.65 9.78 -55.22
CA GLU A 669 13.13 8.41 -55.11
C GLU A 669 12.97 7.95 -53.65
N PHE A 670 13.85 8.42 -52.74
CA PHE A 670 13.70 8.17 -51.30
C PHE A 670 12.38 8.74 -50.77
N TYR A 671 12.08 10.01 -51.01
CA TYR A 671 10.86 10.66 -50.51
C TYR A 671 9.59 10.17 -51.23
N LYS A 672 9.69 9.70 -52.49
CA LYS A 672 8.60 9.04 -53.22
C LYS A 672 8.20 7.70 -52.60
N THR A 673 9.17 6.83 -52.37
CA THR A 673 8.94 5.43 -51.96
C THR A 673 8.98 5.27 -50.44
N THR A 674 10.17 5.24 -49.87
CA THR A 674 10.39 4.91 -48.44
C THR A 674 9.95 6.02 -47.50
N GLY A 675 10.03 7.29 -47.89
CA GLY A 675 9.48 8.40 -47.10
C GLY A 675 7.97 8.26 -46.88
N ARG A 676 7.22 7.77 -47.87
CA ARG A 676 5.78 7.47 -47.73
C ARG A 676 5.56 6.27 -46.82
N ALA A 677 6.34 5.20 -46.94
CA ALA A 677 6.22 4.03 -46.06
C ALA A 677 6.49 4.40 -44.59
N LEU A 678 7.55 5.17 -44.34
CA LEU A 678 7.90 5.68 -43.01
C LEU A 678 6.86 6.66 -42.46
N PHE A 679 6.17 7.44 -43.30
CA PHE A 679 5.03 8.26 -42.86
C PHE A 679 3.85 7.41 -42.37
N PHE A 680 3.54 6.29 -43.04
CA PHE A 680 2.48 5.38 -42.58
C PHE A 680 2.89 4.60 -41.31
N ASN A 681 4.17 4.24 -41.19
CA ASN A 681 4.71 3.67 -39.95
C ASN A 681 4.60 4.68 -38.78
N PHE A 682 5.06 5.93 -39.00
CA PHE A 682 4.88 7.04 -38.06
C PHE A 682 3.42 7.20 -37.63
N LEU A 683 2.48 7.25 -38.58
CA LEU A 683 1.06 7.43 -38.28
C LEU A 683 0.49 6.23 -37.48
N ALA A 684 0.87 5.00 -37.83
CA ALA A 684 0.43 3.80 -37.12
C ALA A 684 0.89 3.81 -35.65
N ILE A 685 2.17 4.08 -35.41
CA ILE A 685 2.72 4.08 -34.04
C ILE A 685 2.22 5.31 -33.26
N ALA A 686 2.25 6.51 -33.85
CA ALA A 686 1.82 7.73 -33.15
C ALA A 686 0.32 7.72 -32.80
N CYS A 687 -0.56 7.23 -33.69
CA CYS A 687 -1.98 7.08 -33.35
C CYS A 687 -2.24 5.89 -32.42
N GLY A 688 -1.49 4.78 -32.55
CA GLY A 688 -1.61 3.62 -31.66
C GLY A 688 -1.25 3.95 -30.21
N PHE A 689 -0.11 4.62 -29.99
CA PHE A 689 0.28 5.12 -28.66
C PHE A 689 -0.56 6.31 -28.22
N GLY A 690 -1.07 7.12 -29.17
CA GLY A 690 -2.01 8.20 -28.89
C GLY A 690 -3.31 7.75 -28.22
N VAL A 691 -3.68 6.47 -28.29
CA VAL A 691 -4.80 5.90 -27.53
C VAL A 691 -4.55 5.95 -26.01
N LEU A 692 -3.29 5.86 -25.54
CA LEU A 692 -2.97 6.01 -24.13
C LEU A 692 -3.32 7.41 -23.58
N ILE A 693 -3.44 8.43 -24.45
CA ILE A 693 -3.89 9.78 -24.07
C ILE A 693 -5.37 9.79 -23.64
N SER A 694 -6.17 8.78 -24.02
CA SER A 694 -7.54 8.59 -23.50
C SER A 694 -7.65 7.72 -22.24
N SER A 695 -6.51 7.30 -21.65
CA SER A 695 -6.47 6.64 -20.34
C SER A 695 -7.09 7.51 -19.24
N LYS A 696 -7.74 6.87 -18.27
CA LYS A 696 -8.21 7.51 -17.03
C LYS A 696 -7.12 7.72 -15.98
N VAL A 697 -5.95 7.09 -16.16
CA VAL A 697 -4.77 7.21 -15.29
C VAL A 697 -3.86 8.32 -15.85
N ALA A 698 -3.70 9.42 -15.12
CA ALA A 698 -2.94 10.59 -15.57
C ALA A 698 -1.49 10.25 -15.92
N SER A 699 -0.86 9.31 -15.21
CA SER A 699 0.51 8.85 -15.50
C SER A 699 0.62 8.10 -16.83
N LEU A 700 -0.44 7.40 -17.28
CA LEU A 700 -0.50 6.75 -18.60
C LEU A 700 -0.86 7.75 -19.71
N ASN A 701 -1.75 8.70 -19.45
CA ASN A 701 -2.05 9.83 -20.34
C ASN A 701 -0.78 10.64 -20.65
N ASN A 702 -0.04 11.04 -19.62
CA ASN A 702 1.23 11.77 -19.74
C ASN A 702 2.29 10.94 -20.48
N PHE A 703 2.47 9.66 -20.12
CA PHE A 703 3.38 8.76 -20.84
C PHE A 703 3.02 8.66 -22.33
N GLY A 704 1.75 8.45 -22.67
CA GLY A 704 1.26 8.41 -24.05
C GLY A 704 1.58 9.68 -24.82
N LEU A 705 1.35 10.86 -24.21
CA LEU A 705 1.70 12.15 -24.80
C LEU A 705 3.21 12.30 -25.03
N MET A 706 4.05 11.95 -24.05
CA MET A 706 5.52 12.01 -24.19
C MET A 706 6.01 11.11 -25.33
N ILE A 707 5.44 9.92 -25.50
CA ILE A 707 5.77 9.02 -26.63
C ILE A 707 5.31 9.61 -27.97
N VAL A 708 4.10 10.18 -28.06
CA VAL A 708 3.63 10.80 -29.32
C VAL A 708 4.52 11.99 -29.71
N ILE A 709 4.95 12.81 -28.76
CA ILE A 709 5.92 13.89 -28.99
C ILE A 709 7.27 13.32 -29.47
N ALA A 710 7.79 12.30 -28.79
CA ALA A 710 9.06 11.65 -29.14
C ALA A 710 9.06 11.08 -30.56
N ILE A 711 8.04 10.28 -30.90
CA ILE A 711 7.91 9.59 -32.19
C ILE A 711 7.71 10.60 -33.32
N THR A 712 6.86 11.61 -33.12
CA THR A 712 6.65 12.68 -34.10
C THR A 712 7.96 13.44 -34.36
N THR A 713 8.70 13.76 -33.29
CA THR A 713 9.98 14.49 -33.40
C THR A 713 11.05 13.64 -34.06
N SER A 714 11.17 12.35 -33.71
CA SER A 714 12.17 11.44 -34.29
C SER A 714 11.87 11.13 -35.76
N PHE A 715 10.59 10.97 -36.14
CA PHE A 715 10.19 10.87 -37.54
C PHE A 715 10.55 12.14 -38.32
N LEU A 716 10.16 13.33 -37.83
CA LEU A 716 10.47 14.60 -38.50
C LEU A 716 11.98 14.83 -38.61
N ALA A 717 12.75 14.54 -37.55
CA ALA A 717 14.21 14.64 -37.55
C ALA A 717 14.86 13.62 -38.51
N SER A 718 14.37 12.38 -38.56
CA SER A 718 14.83 11.34 -39.50
C SER A 718 14.48 11.68 -40.95
N MET A 719 13.39 12.42 -41.19
CA MET A 719 12.97 12.87 -42.53
C MET A 719 13.53 14.22 -42.95
N THR A 720 14.22 14.96 -42.07
CA THR A 720 14.74 16.31 -42.36
C THR A 720 16.21 16.47 -41.96
N ILE A 721 16.52 16.44 -40.67
CA ILE A 721 17.88 16.64 -40.12
C ILE A 721 18.84 15.60 -40.69
N LEU A 722 18.48 14.31 -40.64
CA LEU A 722 19.33 13.21 -41.10
C LEU A 722 19.62 13.29 -42.63
N PRO A 723 18.62 13.45 -43.51
CA PRO A 723 18.84 13.76 -44.93
C PRO A 723 19.67 15.03 -45.18
N ALA A 724 19.51 16.08 -44.38
CA ALA A 724 20.33 17.29 -44.48
C ALA A 724 21.79 17.06 -44.08
N MET A 725 22.06 16.24 -43.05
CA MET A 725 23.42 15.78 -42.69
C MET A 725 24.04 15.01 -43.87
N ILE A 726 23.32 14.04 -44.45
CA ILE A 726 23.78 13.28 -45.61
C ILE A 726 24.07 14.20 -46.80
N ARG A 727 23.18 15.15 -47.10
CA ARG A 727 23.30 16.10 -48.21
C ARG A 727 24.49 17.07 -48.05
N THR A 728 24.88 17.36 -46.81
CA THR A 728 25.95 18.31 -46.45
C THR A 728 27.30 17.62 -46.33
N PHE A 729 27.39 16.53 -45.57
CA PHE A 729 28.64 15.86 -45.22
C PHE A 729 29.00 14.67 -46.13
N ARG A 730 28.03 14.13 -46.90
CA ARG A 730 28.21 13.02 -47.86
C ARG A 730 29.04 11.85 -47.31
N PRO A 731 28.63 11.22 -46.19
CA PRO A 731 29.49 10.34 -45.42
C PRO A 731 29.90 9.08 -46.17
N ASN A 732 31.19 8.72 -46.08
CA ASN A 732 31.81 7.59 -46.80
C ASN A 732 31.08 6.26 -46.61
N PHE A 733 30.45 6.03 -45.45
CA PHE A 733 29.72 4.79 -45.18
C PHE A 733 28.46 4.59 -46.02
N ILE A 734 28.02 5.62 -46.77
CA ILE A 734 26.98 5.53 -47.81
C ILE A 734 27.64 5.44 -49.20
N THR A 735 28.64 6.29 -49.47
CA THR A 735 29.19 6.41 -50.84
C THR A 735 30.04 5.22 -51.30
N THR A 736 30.67 4.47 -50.38
CA THR A 736 31.43 3.24 -50.74
C THR A 736 30.58 1.97 -50.66
N TYR A 737 29.26 2.08 -50.66
CA TYR A 737 28.34 0.93 -50.55
C TYR A 737 28.20 0.21 -51.90
N GLY A 738 29.22 -0.57 -52.26
CA GLY A 738 29.24 -1.37 -53.50
C GLY A 738 30.63 -1.74 -53.99
N ASP A 739 31.65 -0.95 -53.61
CA ASP A 739 33.01 -0.96 -54.19
C ASP A 739 33.89 -2.16 -53.81
N GLY A 740 33.45 -3.39 -54.11
CA GLY A 740 34.28 -4.60 -54.17
C GLY A 740 34.94 -5.08 -52.87
N ALA A 741 34.90 -4.30 -51.79
CA ALA A 741 35.58 -4.56 -50.53
C ALA A 741 35.15 -5.92 -49.96
N VAL A 742 36.12 -6.84 -49.86
CA VAL A 742 35.94 -8.28 -49.62
C VAL A 742 34.80 -8.57 -48.64
N ARG A 743 33.76 -9.26 -49.14
CA ARG A 743 32.62 -9.75 -48.34
C ARG A 743 33.08 -10.80 -47.33
N ARG A 744 33.79 -10.39 -46.26
CA ARG A 744 33.92 -11.20 -45.06
C ARG A 744 32.53 -11.32 -44.44
N PRO A 745 31.95 -12.53 -44.36
CA PRO A 745 30.64 -12.72 -43.74
C PRO A 745 30.72 -12.27 -42.28
N ILE A 746 29.59 -11.83 -41.73
CA ILE A 746 29.47 -11.70 -40.28
C ILE A 746 29.62 -13.12 -39.73
N HIS A 747 30.63 -13.34 -38.89
CA HIS A 747 30.80 -14.64 -38.24
C HIS A 747 29.62 -14.85 -37.29
N TRP A 748 28.68 -15.72 -37.69
CA TRP A 748 27.50 -16.11 -36.91
C TRP A 748 27.72 -16.26 -35.39
N PRO A 749 28.86 -16.83 -34.89
CA PRO A 749 29.15 -16.83 -33.44
C PRO A 749 29.11 -15.47 -32.73
N THR A 750 29.42 -14.32 -33.35
CA THR A 750 29.32 -13.03 -32.60
C THR A 750 27.89 -12.56 -32.39
N LEU A 751 26.94 -12.93 -33.26
CA LEU A 751 25.51 -12.73 -32.99
C LEU A 751 25.00 -13.75 -31.96
N LEU A 752 25.46 -15.00 -32.05
CA LEU A 752 25.16 -16.03 -31.04
C LEU A 752 25.73 -15.68 -29.66
N ILE A 753 26.86 -14.99 -29.54
CA ILE A 753 27.42 -14.55 -28.25
C ILE A 753 26.49 -13.53 -27.56
N VAL A 754 25.90 -12.58 -28.31
CA VAL A 754 24.94 -11.62 -27.76
C VAL A 754 23.62 -12.32 -27.38
N ALA A 755 23.11 -13.22 -28.24
CA ALA A 755 21.92 -14.01 -27.92
C ALA A 755 22.14 -14.97 -26.74
N ALA A 756 23.32 -15.58 -26.62
CA ALA A 756 23.69 -16.45 -25.51
C ALA A 756 23.86 -15.67 -24.20
N ALA A 757 24.44 -14.46 -24.23
CA ALA A 757 24.51 -13.59 -23.05
C ALA A 757 23.12 -13.26 -22.49
N LEU A 758 22.12 -13.10 -23.35
CA LEU A 758 20.72 -12.89 -22.95
C LEU A 758 20.02 -14.18 -22.50
N LEU A 759 20.35 -15.35 -23.09
CA LEU A 759 19.82 -16.65 -22.67
C LEU A 759 20.40 -17.16 -21.34
N VAL A 760 21.66 -16.81 -21.02
CA VAL A 760 22.30 -17.18 -19.73
C VAL A 760 21.58 -16.55 -18.54
N ALA A 761 20.98 -15.37 -18.70
CA ALA A 761 20.15 -14.74 -17.67
C ALA A 761 18.88 -15.55 -17.31
N TRP A 762 18.41 -16.44 -18.20
CA TRP A 762 17.21 -17.26 -17.98
C TRP A 762 17.49 -18.52 -17.14
N PHE A 763 18.75 -18.98 -17.07
CA PHE A 763 19.11 -20.30 -16.54
C PHE A 763 19.61 -20.32 -15.08
N LEU A 764 19.63 -19.17 -14.39
CA LEU A 764 20.22 -19.06 -13.05
C LEU A 764 19.27 -19.39 -11.88
N PHE A 765 17.98 -19.60 -12.12
CA PHE A 765 17.00 -19.96 -11.08
C PHE A 765 16.06 -21.09 -11.55
N PRO A 766 16.19 -22.32 -11.00
CA PRO A 766 15.27 -23.42 -11.29
C PRO A 766 14.10 -23.46 -10.28
N PRO A 767 12.84 -23.69 -10.71
CA PRO A 767 11.77 -24.08 -9.80
C PRO A 767 11.95 -25.54 -9.36
N VAL A 768 11.87 -25.80 -8.05
CA VAL A 768 11.90 -27.15 -7.47
C VAL A 768 10.49 -27.56 -7.07
N ALA A 769 10.05 -28.76 -7.48
CA ALA A 769 8.74 -29.31 -7.11
C ALA A 769 8.81 -30.84 -6.92
N ALA A 770 8.43 -31.35 -5.74
CA ALA A 770 8.29 -32.79 -5.46
C ALA A 770 7.41 -33.09 -4.20
N ALA A 771 6.09 -33.07 -4.39
CA ALA A 771 5.09 -34.04 -3.91
C ALA A 771 5.10 -34.68 -2.48
N GLN A 772 3.95 -34.47 -1.79
CA GLN A 772 3.02 -35.49 -1.22
C GLN A 772 3.07 -36.00 0.24
N GLU A 773 1.97 -35.70 0.96
CA GLU A 773 1.04 -36.55 1.74
C GLU A 773 1.50 -37.44 2.92
N PRO A 774 0.66 -37.53 3.98
CA PRO A 774 -0.19 -38.73 4.14
C PRO A 774 -1.71 -38.43 4.35
N LYS A 775 -2.51 -39.47 4.63
CA LYS A 775 -3.97 -39.57 4.38
C LYS A 775 -4.86 -39.85 5.61
N GLU A 776 -6.11 -39.34 5.53
CA GLU A 776 -7.46 -39.96 5.78
C GLU A 776 -7.74 -40.85 7.03
N PRO A 777 -9.02 -41.08 7.46
CA PRO A 777 -10.33 -40.48 7.12
C PRO A 777 -10.93 -39.77 8.39
N ALA A 778 -12.21 -39.72 8.81
CA ALA A 778 -13.52 -40.25 8.40
C ALA A 778 -14.70 -39.43 9.02
N ALA A 779 -15.95 -39.71 8.62
CA ALA A 779 -17.19 -39.23 9.28
C ALA A 779 -18.37 -40.22 9.08
N ILE A 780 -19.42 -40.23 9.95
CA ILE A 780 -20.75 -40.88 9.74
C ILE A 780 -21.79 -40.42 10.81
N GLN A 781 -23.05 -40.87 10.74
CA GLN A 781 -24.28 -40.12 11.11
C GLN A 781 -25.06 -40.57 12.37
N VAL A 782 -25.62 -39.58 13.09
CA VAL A 782 -27.01 -39.42 13.63
C VAL A 782 -27.85 -40.65 14.07
N LEU A 783 -28.35 -40.67 15.32
CA LEU A 783 -29.78 -40.81 15.70
C LEU A 783 -30.04 -40.67 17.25
N GLN A 784 -31.28 -40.32 17.63
CA GLN A 784 -31.84 -40.24 19.00
C GLN A 784 -32.55 -41.57 19.41
N PRO A 785 -33.12 -41.79 20.63
CA PRO A 785 -33.28 -40.94 21.84
C PRO A 785 -32.63 -41.63 23.11
N GLU A 786 -32.94 -41.50 24.41
CA GLU A 786 -34.10 -41.05 25.24
C GLU A 786 -33.68 -40.36 26.58
N ASN A 787 -34.68 -39.92 27.36
CA ASN A 787 -34.65 -39.28 28.70
C ASN A 787 -34.33 -40.28 29.86
N PRO A 788 -34.00 -39.87 31.13
CA PRO A 788 -34.73 -38.82 31.88
C PRO A 788 -34.00 -37.99 32.98
N VAL A 789 -34.78 -37.04 33.55
CA VAL A 789 -34.60 -36.24 34.78
C VAL A 789 -33.70 -35.01 34.67
N GLN A 790 -34.33 -33.84 34.74
CA GLN A 790 -33.69 -32.52 34.76
C GLN A 790 -33.25 -32.15 36.19
N LEU A 791 -32.08 -31.52 36.30
CA LEU A 791 -31.83 -30.43 37.25
C LEU A 791 -32.18 -29.12 36.54
N SER A 792 -32.70 -28.12 37.26
CA SER A 792 -32.91 -26.79 36.67
C SER A 792 -31.59 -26.01 36.57
N ALA A 793 -31.56 -24.95 35.75
CA ALA A 793 -30.42 -24.04 35.71
C ALA A 793 -30.15 -23.39 37.08
N ALA A 794 -31.22 -23.03 37.81
CA ALA A 794 -31.12 -22.51 39.18
C ALA A 794 -30.50 -23.53 40.16
N ASP A 795 -30.84 -24.82 40.07
CA ASP A 795 -30.20 -25.87 40.90
C ASP A 795 -28.69 -26.00 40.64
N LEU A 796 -28.21 -25.58 39.47
CA LEU A 796 -26.79 -25.62 39.10
C LEU A 796 -26.07 -24.35 39.54
N VAL A 797 -26.68 -23.16 39.34
CA VAL A 797 -26.16 -21.88 39.86
C VAL A 797 -25.98 -21.94 41.39
N LEU A 798 -27.01 -22.41 42.11
CA LEU A 798 -26.94 -22.61 43.57
C LEU A 798 -25.82 -23.58 44.01
N ARG A 799 -25.44 -24.55 43.17
CA ARG A 799 -24.33 -25.49 43.48
C ARG A 799 -22.95 -24.89 43.24
N VAL A 800 -22.78 -24.08 42.19
CA VAL A 800 -21.55 -23.30 41.96
C VAL A 800 -21.38 -22.26 43.09
N ASN A 801 -22.48 -21.60 43.46
CA ASN A 801 -22.47 -20.62 44.55
C ASN A 801 -22.26 -21.27 45.93
N ALA A 802 -22.69 -22.51 46.13
CA ALA A 802 -22.43 -23.30 47.34
C ALA A 802 -21.04 -23.98 47.44
N VAL A 803 -20.15 -23.83 46.46
CA VAL A 803 -18.73 -24.21 46.64
C VAL A 803 -18.11 -23.36 47.75
N ASP A 804 -17.46 -23.97 48.74
CA ASP A 804 -16.81 -23.19 49.81
C ASP A 804 -15.65 -22.36 49.25
N ASN A 805 -15.58 -21.09 49.64
CA ASN A 805 -14.50 -20.17 49.31
C ASN A 805 -13.57 -19.90 50.52
N GLY A 806 -13.94 -20.32 51.73
CA GLY A 806 -13.27 -20.04 53.02
C GLY A 806 -13.64 -18.68 53.63
N GLU A 807 -13.76 -18.58 54.96
CA GLU A 807 -14.07 -17.31 55.67
C GLU A 807 -13.02 -16.22 55.37
N PHE A 808 -11.76 -16.63 55.24
CA PHE A 808 -10.63 -15.79 54.85
C PHE A 808 -9.62 -16.61 54.04
N VAL A 809 -8.76 -15.94 53.29
CA VAL A 809 -7.63 -16.55 52.59
C VAL A 809 -6.46 -15.58 52.49
N THR A 810 -5.25 -16.10 52.63
CA THR A 810 -4.03 -15.47 52.13
C THR A 810 -3.55 -16.28 50.92
N ARG A 811 -3.25 -15.62 49.79
CA ARG A 811 -2.70 -16.27 48.59
C ARG A 811 -1.73 -15.34 47.85
N LYS A 812 -0.66 -15.87 47.28
CA LYS A 812 0.09 -15.16 46.23
C LYS A 812 -0.59 -15.37 44.90
N LEU A 813 -0.57 -14.33 44.07
CA LEU A 813 -1.04 -14.34 42.69
C LEU A 813 0.08 -13.78 41.81
N SER A 814 0.65 -14.64 40.96
CA SER A 814 1.52 -14.23 39.86
C SER A 814 0.68 -14.11 38.59
N MET A 815 0.69 -12.92 37.99
CA MET A 815 -0.03 -12.57 36.78
C MET A 815 0.96 -12.59 35.60
N GLN A 816 0.79 -13.54 34.69
CA GLN A 816 1.56 -13.68 33.45
C GLN A 816 0.71 -13.14 32.30
N LEU A 817 0.94 -11.89 31.92
CA LEU A 817 0.22 -11.20 30.85
C LEU A 817 1.00 -11.40 29.54
N VAL A 818 0.35 -11.96 28.51
CA VAL A 818 0.96 -12.30 27.23
C VAL A 818 0.28 -11.53 26.10
N ASN A 819 1.05 -10.77 25.32
CA ASN A 819 0.51 -10.02 24.19
C ASN A 819 0.37 -10.89 22.92
N ARG A 820 -0.23 -10.36 21.86
CA ARG A 820 -0.48 -11.06 20.58
C ARG A 820 0.76 -11.58 19.84
N ARG A 821 1.97 -11.17 20.26
CA ARG A 821 3.26 -11.67 19.72
C ARG A 821 3.98 -12.66 20.64
N GLY A 822 3.38 -13.01 21.77
CA GLY A 822 4.00 -13.89 22.77
C GLY A 822 5.07 -13.22 23.64
N LYS A 823 5.13 -11.88 23.72
CA LYS A 823 5.91 -11.21 24.79
C LYS A 823 5.17 -11.40 26.11
N GLU A 824 5.89 -11.72 27.17
CA GLU A 824 5.32 -11.99 28.50
C GLU A 824 5.76 -10.95 29.53
N ARG A 825 4.81 -10.42 30.30
CA ARG A 825 5.06 -9.56 31.47
C ARG A 825 4.51 -10.24 32.72
N LEU A 826 5.41 -10.58 33.64
CA LEU A 826 5.07 -11.08 34.96
C LEU A 826 4.81 -9.92 35.92
N ARG A 827 3.80 -10.06 36.78
CA ARG A 827 3.55 -9.20 37.96
C ARG A 827 3.25 -10.10 39.15
N ASP A 828 4.00 -9.95 40.24
CA ASP A 828 3.82 -10.76 41.45
C ASP A 828 3.11 -9.97 42.53
N THR A 829 2.09 -10.59 43.14
CA THR A 829 1.22 -9.95 44.12
C THR A 829 0.91 -10.85 45.32
N VAL A 830 0.65 -10.23 46.48
CA VAL A 830 0.10 -10.89 47.66
C VAL A 830 -1.35 -10.42 47.83
N VAL A 831 -2.27 -11.37 47.99
CA VAL A 831 -3.71 -11.15 48.09
C VAL A 831 -4.22 -11.65 49.44
N TYR A 832 -4.97 -10.81 50.12
CA TYR A 832 -5.74 -11.16 51.32
C TYR A 832 -7.22 -10.92 51.06
N ARG A 833 -8.09 -11.90 51.34
CA ARG A 833 -9.56 -11.74 51.26
C ARG A 833 -10.20 -12.25 52.55
N LYS A 834 -11.26 -11.57 53.02
CA LYS A 834 -12.05 -11.97 54.19
C LYS A 834 -13.52 -11.56 54.05
N TYR A 835 -14.42 -12.44 54.50
CA TYR A 835 -15.85 -12.15 54.60
C TYR A 835 -16.21 -11.54 55.96
N TYR A 836 -17.22 -10.67 55.97
CA TYR A 836 -17.77 -9.99 57.15
C TYR A 836 -19.30 -10.22 57.20
N GLY A 837 -19.70 -11.48 57.23
CA GLY A 837 -21.06 -11.88 56.87
C GLY A 837 -21.14 -12.09 55.36
N GLU A 838 -22.04 -11.36 54.69
CA GLU A 838 -22.20 -11.38 53.23
C GLU A 838 -21.35 -10.29 52.53
N GLU A 839 -20.83 -9.29 53.26
CA GLU A 839 -19.82 -8.35 52.75
C GLU A 839 -18.48 -9.07 52.54
N MET A 840 -17.88 -8.91 51.37
CA MET A 840 -16.53 -9.40 51.06
C MET A 840 -15.54 -8.23 51.06
N ARG A 841 -14.29 -8.47 51.49
CA ARG A 841 -13.22 -7.49 51.34
C ARG A 841 -11.97 -8.17 50.83
N THR A 842 -11.33 -7.56 49.84
CA THR A 842 -10.10 -8.05 49.20
C THR A 842 -9.07 -6.94 49.14
N ILE A 843 -7.81 -7.23 49.51
CA ILE A 843 -6.67 -6.33 49.31
C ILE A 843 -5.51 -7.05 48.61
N VAL A 844 -4.99 -6.42 47.56
CA VAL A 844 -3.89 -6.89 46.71
C VAL A 844 -2.71 -5.94 46.87
N PHE A 845 -1.51 -6.46 47.11
CA PHE A 845 -0.25 -5.70 47.14
C PHE A 845 0.67 -6.17 46.02
N TYR A 846 1.19 -5.23 45.23
CA TYR A 846 2.16 -5.52 44.16
C TYR A 846 3.60 -5.56 44.70
N GLU A 847 4.26 -6.72 44.57
CA GLU A 847 5.66 -6.93 44.99
C GLU A 847 6.66 -6.68 43.85
N SER A 848 6.26 -6.96 42.61
CA SER A 848 7.11 -6.95 41.41
C SER A 848 6.25 -6.73 40.16
N PRO A 849 6.76 -6.12 39.06
CA PRO A 849 8.06 -5.47 38.90
C PRO A 849 8.17 -4.10 39.60
N ALA A 850 9.36 -3.51 39.59
CA ALA A 850 9.70 -2.32 40.37
C ALA A 850 8.78 -1.11 40.11
N ASN A 851 8.38 -0.90 38.86
CA ASN A 851 7.57 0.24 38.41
C ASN A 851 6.10 0.20 38.87
N VAL A 852 5.62 -0.95 39.38
CA VAL A 852 4.29 -1.08 40.04
C VAL A 852 4.40 -1.44 41.53
N ARG A 853 5.63 -1.63 42.05
CA ARG A 853 5.87 -2.16 43.39
C ARG A 853 5.37 -1.21 44.49
N ASN A 854 4.78 -1.78 45.53
CA ASN A 854 4.08 -1.09 46.63
C ASN A 854 2.79 -0.35 46.20
N THR A 855 2.33 -0.54 44.96
CA THR A 855 0.91 -0.28 44.62
C THR A 855 0.05 -1.27 45.40
N SER A 856 -1.14 -0.84 45.83
CA SER A 856 -2.13 -1.77 46.38
C SER A 856 -3.55 -1.40 45.98
N PHE A 857 -4.35 -2.41 45.68
CA PHE A 857 -5.78 -2.30 45.36
C PHE A 857 -6.59 -2.90 46.51
N LEU A 858 -7.67 -2.23 46.93
CA LEU A 858 -8.57 -2.64 48.01
C LEU A 858 -10.00 -2.51 47.50
N THR A 859 -10.79 -3.58 47.59
CA THR A 859 -12.24 -3.56 47.34
C THR A 859 -13.01 -4.01 48.57
N TRP A 860 -14.15 -3.37 48.82
CA TRP A 860 -15.19 -3.77 49.75
C TRP A 860 -16.46 -4.07 48.93
N ASP A 861 -16.74 -5.35 48.72
CA ASP A 861 -17.78 -5.84 47.82
C ASP A 861 -19.08 -6.10 48.62
N TYR A 862 -20.21 -5.55 48.14
CA TYR A 862 -21.47 -5.54 48.90
C TYR A 862 -22.53 -6.51 48.37
N PRO A 863 -23.39 -7.07 49.26
CA PRO A 863 -24.52 -7.93 48.87
C PRO A 863 -25.78 -7.14 48.46
N GLU A 864 -25.74 -5.81 48.54
CA GLU A 864 -26.88 -4.91 48.36
C GLU A 864 -26.91 -4.42 46.90
N VAL A 865 -27.93 -4.79 46.12
CA VAL A 865 -28.00 -4.50 44.67
C VAL A 865 -27.99 -3.00 44.36
N ASP A 866 -28.68 -2.19 45.18
CA ASP A 866 -28.77 -0.73 45.00
C ASP A 866 -27.51 0.01 45.51
N ARG A 867 -26.33 -0.64 45.55
CA ARG A 867 -25.12 -0.12 46.21
C ARG A 867 -23.81 -0.55 45.55
N ASP A 868 -23.14 0.46 44.98
CA ASP A 868 -21.74 0.45 44.55
C ASP A 868 -20.77 -0.23 45.53
N ASP A 869 -19.91 -1.11 45.01
CA ASP A 869 -18.74 -1.61 45.75
C ASP A 869 -17.73 -0.48 46.00
N ASP A 870 -17.04 -0.53 47.14
CA ASP A 870 -16.11 0.53 47.54
C ASP A 870 -14.67 0.16 47.17
N GLN A 871 -14.24 0.55 45.97
CA GLN A 871 -12.92 0.24 45.40
C GLN A 871 -11.90 1.38 45.57
N TRP A 872 -10.64 1.04 45.88
CA TRP A 872 -9.54 1.99 45.99
C TRP A 872 -8.21 1.46 45.44
N LEU A 873 -7.41 2.37 44.87
CA LEU A 873 -6.05 2.14 44.40
C LEU A 873 -5.08 3.12 45.07
N TYR A 874 -4.03 2.61 45.71
CA TYR A 874 -2.95 3.41 46.29
C TYR A 874 -1.73 3.41 45.38
N LEU A 875 -1.27 4.62 45.03
CA LEU A 875 -0.21 4.85 44.06
C LEU A 875 1.00 5.51 44.76
N PRO A 876 2.15 4.82 44.88
CA PRO A 876 3.20 5.20 45.83
C PRO A 876 4.00 6.46 45.46
N ALA A 877 4.09 6.84 44.19
CA ALA A 877 4.72 8.12 43.80
C ALA A 877 3.77 9.30 44.03
N LEU A 878 2.48 9.14 43.73
CA LEU A 878 1.44 10.12 44.04
C LEU A 878 1.19 10.25 45.55
N ARG A 879 1.49 9.21 46.35
CA ARG A 879 1.20 9.10 47.79
C ARG A 879 -0.27 9.37 48.12
N LYS A 880 -1.17 8.94 47.24
CA LYS A 880 -2.62 9.08 47.36
C LYS A 880 -3.27 7.71 47.29
N VAL A 881 -4.22 7.47 48.19
CA VAL A 881 -5.28 6.47 47.98
C VAL A 881 -6.37 7.16 47.16
N ARG A 882 -6.63 6.65 45.96
CA ARG A 882 -7.73 7.10 45.07
C ARG A 882 -8.87 6.09 45.13
N ARG A 883 -10.11 6.51 44.89
CA ARG A 883 -11.24 5.61 44.61
C ARG A 883 -11.20 5.23 43.13
N ILE A 884 -11.78 4.07 42.80
CA ILE A 884 -12.12 3.66 41.44
C ILE A 884 -13.66 3.63 41.38
N SER A 885 -14.24 4.02 40.25
CA SER A 885 -15.69 4.01 40.06
C SER A 885 -16.22 2.58 40.07
N ALA A 886 -17.42 2.38 40.63
CA ALA A 886 -18.09 1.08 40.63
C ALA A 886 -18.91 0.81 39.36
N ALA A 887 -19.12 1.84 38.52
CA ALA A 887 -19.88 1.72 37.27
C ALA A 887 -19.16 0.86 36.21
N ASP A 888 -17.83 0.77 36.30
CA ASP A 888 -16.97 0.20 35.25
C ASP A 888 -16.78 -1.32 35.46
N ARG A 889 -17.87 -2.06 35.74
CA ARG A 889 -17.83 -3.52 36.04
C ARG A 889 -17.25 -4.34 34.88
N GLY A 890 -17.53 -3.92 33.65
CA GLY A 890 -17.02 -4.48 32.41
C GLY A 890 -15.59 -4.08 32.02
N ASP A 891 -14.93 -3.19 32.77
CA ASP A 891 -13.57 -2.74 32.44
C ASP A 891 -12.48 -3.74 32.86
N TYR A 892 -11.37 -3.72 32.13
CA TYR A 892 -10.23 -4.63 32.34
C TYR A 892 -9.48 -4.32 33.64
N PHE A 893 -9.27 -5.35 34.47
CA PHE A 893 -8.62 -5.24 35.77
C PHE A 893 -7.12 -4.93 35.60
N MET A 894 -6.78 -3.65 35.70
CA MET A 894 -5.40 -3.13 35.73
C MET A 894 -4.53 -3.60 34.54
N GLY A 895 -5.12 -3.73 33.35
CA GLY A 895 -4.46 -4.15 32.11
C GLY A 895 -4.25 -5.66 32.03
N THR A 896 -5.28 -6.43 32.42
CA THR A 896 -5.36 -7.89 32.26
C THR A 896 -6.68 -8.24 31.56
N ASP A 897 -6.76 -9.41 30.90
CA ASP A 897 -7.97 -9.83 30.15
C ASP A 897 -9.20 -10.16 31.04
N PHE A 898 -9.01 -10.17 32.36
CA PHE A 898 -10.08 -10.31 33.36
C PHE A 898 -10.69 -8.93 33.64
N THR A 899 -12.02 -8.83 33.75
CA THR A 899 -12.68 -7.56 34.13
C THR A 899 -12.86 -7.46 35.64
N TYR A 900 -13.20 -6.26 36.15
CA TYR A 900 -13.52 -6.08 37.56
C TYR A 900 -14.61 -7.05 38.05
N GLU A 901 -15.63 -7.32 37.23
CA GLU A 901 -16.64 -8.35 37.50
C GLU A 901 -16.05 -9.78 37.61
N ASP A 902 -15.13 -10.18 36.71
CA ASP A 902 -14.49 -11.50 36.77
C ASP A 902 -13.70 -11.69 38.08
N ILE A 903 -13.06 -10.63 38.58
CA ILE A 903 -12.35 -10.62 39.86
C ILE A 903 -13.33 -10.66 41.03
N LYS A 904 -14.37 -9.80 41.02
CA LYS A 904 -15.42 -9.71 42.06
C LYS A 904 -16.09 -11.06 42.29
N LEU A 905 -16.38 -11.80 41.22
CA LEU A 905 -17.06 -13.09 41.34
C LEU A 905 -16.18 -14.18 41.99
N ASP A 906 -14.84 -14.12 41.93
CA ASP A 906 -13.91 -15.22 42.30
C ASP A 906 -14.37 -16.58 41.70
N GLY A 907 -15.02 -16.51 40.52
CA GLY A 907 -15.68 -17.61 39.81
C GLY A 907 -16.98 -18.16 40.45
N LYS A 908 -17.77 -17.32 41.10
CA LYS A 908 -19.21 -17.49 41.39
C LYS A 908 -20.07 -17.12 40.17
N LEU A 909 -21.39 -17.19 40.29
CA LEU A 909 -22.36 -16.81 39.27
C LEU A 909 -23.39 -15.84 39.85
N SER A 910 -23.56 -14.64 39.27
CA SER A 910 -24.50 -13.64 39.79
C SER A 910 -25.95 -14.01 39.49
N GLU A 911 -26.73 -14.27 40.54
CA GLU A 911 -28.17 -14.58 40.46
C GLU A 911 -29.02 -13.35 40.07
N ASN A 912 -28.47 -12.13 40.25
CA ASN A 912 -29.16 -10.87 40.00
C ASN A 912 -28.97 -10.36 38.58
N ASP A 913 -27.75 -10.38 38.03
CA ASP A 913 -27.46 -9.75 36.72
C ASP A 913 -27.94 -10.59 35.52
N TYR A 914 -28.01 -11.93 35.68
CA TYR A 914 -28.22 -12.87 34.57
C TYR A 914 -29.47 -13.76 34.71
N GLU A 915 -30.08 -14.09 33.57
CA GLU A 915 -30.98 -15.23 33.40
C GLU A 915 -30.19 -16.45 32.91
N TYR A 916 -30.36 -17.61 33.55
CA TYR A 916 -29.61 -18.83 33.25
C TYR A 916 -30.44 -19.90 32.53
N THR A 917 -29.94 -20.36 31.38
CA THR A 917 -30.53 -21.46 30.59
C THR A 917 -29.58 -22.66 30.56
N LEU A 918 -30.09 -23.86 30.83
CA LEU A 918 -29.31 -25.10 30.75
C LEU A 918 -29.26 -25.61 29.30
N LEU A 919 -28.10 -25.51 28.66
CA LEU A 919 -27.88 -25.96 27.28
C LEU A 919 -27.50 -27.45 27.16
N GLN A 920 -26.71 -27.96 28.10
CA GLN A 920 -26.17 -29.33 28.05
C GLN A 920 -25.98 -29.93 29.44
N THR A 921 -26.26 -31.23 29.57
CA THR A 921 -25.97 -32.06 30.74
C THR A 921 -24.74 -32.95 30.48
N PRO A 922 -23.98 -33.35 31.52
CA PRO A 922 -22.85 -34.25 31.37
C PRO A 922 -23.28 -35.63 30.86
N ASP A 923 -22.57 -36.14 29.84
CA ASP A 923 -22.60 -37.56 29.47
C ASP A 923 -21.92 -38.43 30.54
N ASN A 924 -22.09 -39.75 30.48
CA ASN A 924 -21.42 -40.74 31.35
C ASN A 924 -19.89 -40.89 31.06
N SER A 925 -19.23 -39.85 30.55
CA SER A 925 -17.78 -39.74 30.45
C SER A 925 -17.18 -39.25 31.78
N PRO A 926 -15.98 -39.69 32.20
CA PRO A 926 -15.28 -39.07 33.32
C PRO A 926 -15.01 -37.56 33.12
N ASP A 927 -14.99 -37.10 31.87
CA ASP A 927 -14.75 -35.69 31.50
C ASP A 927 -16.05 -34.88 31.32
N GLY A 928 -17.23 -35.47 31.59
CA GLY A 928 -18.53 -34.86 31.34
C GLY A 928 -18.80 -33.60 32.16
N HIS A 929 -19.47 -32.60 31.57
CA HIS A 929 -19.73 -31.28 32.17
C HIS A 929 -21.13 -30.75 31.82
N TYR A 930 -21.70 -29.93 32.71
CA TYR A 930 -22.90 -29.14 32.41
C TYR A 930 -22.50 -27.90 31.59
N LYS A 931 -23.32 -27.49 30.62
CA LYS A 931 -23.19 -26.19 29.94
C LYS A 931 -24.39 -25.30 30.27
N LEU A 932 -24.12 -24.15 30.90
CA LEU A 932 -25.08 -23.08 31.14
C LEU A 932 -24.86 -21.95 30.14
N GLU A 933 -25.94 -21.34 29.67
CA GLU A 933 -25.96 -20.02 29.02
C GLU A 933 -26.45 -19.01 30.05
N ALA A 934 -25.78 -17.87 30.14
CA ALA A 934 -26.13 -16.74 30.98
C ALA A 934 -26.32 -15.51 30.09
N THR A 935 -27.50 -14.89 30.17
CA THR A 935 -27.87 -13.72 29.38
C THR A 935 -28.25 -12.60 30.35
N PRO A 936 -27.78 -11.35 30.19
CA PRO A 936 -28.19 -10.24 31.05
C PRO A 936 -29.71 -10.05 31.07
N ARG A 937 -30.26 -9.51 32.16
CA ARG A 937 -31.72 -9.30 32.30
C ARG A 937 -32.26 -8.21 31.39
N ASP A 938 -31.44 -7.23 31.04
CA ASP A 938 -31.81 -6.05 30.26
C ASP A 938 -30.58 -5.45 29.54
N ASP A 939 -30.84 -4.51 28.62
CA ASP A 939 -29.83 -3.88 27.78
C ASP A 939 -28.89 -2.93 28.56
N GLU A 940 -29.28 -2.49 29.76
CA GLU A 940 -28.50 -1.62 30.65
C GLU A 940 -27.42 -2.45 31.35
N THR A 941 -27.82 -3.55 32.01
CA THR A 941 -26.92 -4.57 32.57
C THR A 941 -25.98 -5.15 31.51
N ALA A 942 -26.44 -5.34 30.27
CA ALA A 942 -25.60 -5.83 29.18
C ALA A 942 -24.51 -4.84 28.74
N GLN A 943 -24.76 -3.53 28.88
CA GLN A 943 -23.78 -2.48 28.58
C GLN A 943 -22.76 -2.32 29.72
N GLU A 944 -23.20 -2.26 30.98
CA GLU A 944 -22.31 -2.17 32.16
C GLU A 944 -21.31 -3.34 32.25
N LEU A 945 -21.75 -4.54 31.87
CA LEU A 945 -20.93 -5.76 31.92
C LEU A 945 -20.16 -6.02 30.61
N GLY A 946 -20.45 -5.31 29.52
CA GLY A 946 -19.82 -5.48 28.21
C GLY A 946 -20.17 -6.78 27.46
N TYR A 947 -21.09 -7.61 27.99
CA TYR A 947 -21.40 -8.93 27.45
C TYR A 947 -22.87 -9.06 27.05
N SER A 948 -23.15 -9.57 25.83
CA SER A 948 -24.51 -10.00 25.45
C SER A 948 -24.88 -11.39 26.00
N ARG A 949 -23.88 -12.23 26.27
CA ARG A 949 -24.04 -13.61 26.73
C ARG A 949 -22.72 -14.20 27.22
N ILE A 950 -22.78 -15.04 28.26
CA ILE A 950 -21.68 -15.91 28.66
C ILE A 950 -22.13 -17.38 28.61
N ASN A 951 -21.29 -18.28 28.09
CA ASN A 951 -21.49 -19.72 28.21
C ASN A 951 -20.53 -20.29 29.26
N PHE A 952 -21.04 -20.93 30.31
CA PHE A 952 -20.24 -21.55 31.37
C PHE A 952 -20.26 -23.08 31.31
N TRP A 953 -19.10 -23.71 31.50
CA TRP A 953 -18.96 -25.16 31.68
C TRP A 953 -18.68 -25.48 33.13
N VAL A 954 -19.51 -26.32 33.76
CA VAL A 954 -19.42 -26.68 35.19
C VAL A 954 -19.11 -28.16 35.35
N ASN A 955 -18.08 -28.48 36.14
CA ASN A 955 -17.68 -29.85 36.46
C ASN A 955 -18.66 -30.47 37.50
N PRO A 956 -19.27 -31.64 37.23
CA PRO A 956 -20.28 -32.25 38.11
C PRO A 956 -19.70 -32.85 39.40
N SER A 957 -18.37 -32.99 39.51
CA SER A 957 -17.69 -33.64 40.64
C SER A 957 -17.34 -32.67 41.78
N ASN A 958 -17.06 -31.41 41.44
CA ASN A 958 -16.65 -30.37 42.41
C ASN A 958 -17.35 -29.02 42.21
N TRP A 959 -18.29 -28.91 41.25
CA TRP A 959 -19.09 -27.72 40.94
C TRP A 959 -18.29 -26.47 40.55
N LEU A 960 -17.00 -26.62 40.21
CA LEU A 960 -16.22 -25.53 39.65
C LEU A 960 -16.64 -25.26 38.20
N VAL A 961 -16.81 -23.98 37.86
CA VAL A 961 -16.70 -23.50 36.48
C VAL A 961 -15.29 -23.81 35.98
N ILE A 962 -15.17 -24.54 34.86
CA ILE A 962 -13.91 -24.97 34.22
C ILE A 962 -13.63 -24.28 32.88
N LYS A 963 -14.66 -23.76 32.21
CA LYS A 963 -14.55 -22.90 31.01
C LYS A 963 -15.64 -21.82 31.03
N GLY A 964 -15.34 -20.63 30.53
CA GLY A 964 -16.31 -19.59 30.17
C GLY A 964 -16.05 -19.07 28.76
N GLU A 965 -17.06 -18.92 27.91
CA GLU A 965 -16.96 -18.21 26.62
C GLU A 965 -17.85 -16.96 26.68
N PHE A 966 -17.24 -15.78 26.56
CA PHE A 966 -17.90 -14.48 26.72
C PHE A 966 -18.18 -13.85 25.34
N THR A 967 -19.41 -13.40 25.13
CA THR A 967 -19.87 -12.79 23.88
C THR A 967 -19.99 -11.27 24.07
N ASP A 968 -19.40 -10.45 23.20
CA ASP A 968 -19.55 -8.98 23.26
C ASP A 968 -21.01 -8.54 23.02
N ILE A 969 -21.31 -7.27 23.30
CA ILE A 969 -22.63 -6.66 23.03
C ILE A 969 -23.05 -6.69 21.54
N LYS A 970 -22.12 -6.92 20.60
CA LYS A 970 -22.38 -7.02 19.14
C LYS A 970 -22.69 -8.47 18.71
N GLY A 971 -22.51 -9.46 19.58
CA GLY A 971 -22.79 -10.88 19.33
C GLY A 971 -21.58 -11.74 18.93
N ASN A 972 -20.36 -11.20 18.97
CA ASN A 972 -19.11 -11.89 18.63
C ASN A 972 -18.46 -12.55 19.86
N LEU A 973 -17.66 -13.60 19.67
CA LEU A 973 -16.84 -14.15 20.75
C LEU A 973 -15.74 -13.13 21.13
N LEU A 974 -15.77 -12.64 22.36
CA LEU A 974 -14.81 -11.66 22.88
C LEU A 974 -13.63 -12.34 23.54
N LYS A 975 -13.88 -13.16 24.57
CA LYS A 975 -12.83 -13.82 25.35
C LYS A 975 -13.26 -15.18 25.89
N THR A 976 -12.30 -16.01 26.25
CA THR A 976 -12.50 -17.35 26.77
C THR A 976 -11.66 -17.61 28.03
N LEU A 977 -12.33 -17.93 29.13
CA LEU A 977 -11.74 -18.38 30.38
C LEU A 977 -11.55 -19.90 30.37
N HIS A 978 -10.38 -20.36 30.80
CA HIS A 978 -10.03 -21.76 31.04
C HIS A 978 -9.45 -21.93 32.46
N VAL A 979 -9.93 -22.93 33.20
CA VAL A 979 -9.31 -23.38 34.46
C VAL A 979 -8.40 -24.57 34.14
N THR A 980 -7.09 -24.34 34.11
CA THR A 980 -6.11 -25.34 33.68
C THR A 980 -5.63 -26.21 34.85
N GLU A 981 -5.60 -25.67 36.07
CA GLU A 981 -5.22 -26.42 37.28
C GLU A 981 -6.15 -26.10 38.45
N SER A 982 -6.63 -27.14 39.14
CA SER A 982 -7.39 -27.01 40.39
C SER A 982 -7.11 -28.20 41.31
N ALA A 983 -7.13 -27.94 42.63
CA ALA A 983 -6.83 -28.92 43.66
C ALA A 983 -7.64 -28.62 44.94
N GLN A 984 -7.67 -29.58 45.86
CA GLN A 984 -8.23 -29.37 47.19
C GLN A 984 -7.11 -28.92 48.16
N ILE A 985 -7.28 -27.75 48.77
CA ILE A 985 -6.32 -27.11 49.71
C ILE A 985 -7.12 -26.76 50.96
N ASP A 986 -6.66 -27.17 52.14
CA ASP A 986 -7.39 -26.99 53.42
C ASP A 986 -8.85 -27.48 53.35
N ASP A 987 -9.05 -28.64 52.71
CA ASP A 987 -10.35 -29.23 52.32
C ASP A 987 -11.23 -28.40 51.34
N ILE A 988 -10.78 -27.23 50.90
CA ILE A 988 -11.48 -26.32 49.96
C ILE A 988 -11.03 -26.54 48.50
N TRP A 989 -11.98 -26.62 47.56
CA TRP A 989 -11.71 -26.75 46.12
C TRP A 989 -11.24 -25.43 45.52
N THR A 990 -9.95 -25.35 45.18
CA THR A 990 -9.28 -24.11 44.78
C THR A 990 -8.79 -24.18 43.34
N ARG A 991 -9.01 -23.12 42.57
CA ARG A 991 -8.40 -22.93 41.24
C ARG A 991 -6.95 -22.46 41.44
N GLN A 992 -5.98 -23.25 41.01
CA GLN A 992 -4.56 -22.91 41.15
C GLN A 992 -4.04 -22.17 39.93
N ARG A 993 -4.54 -22.48 38.74
CA ARG A 993 -4.18 -21.79 37.49
C ARG A 993 -5.41 -21.56 36.62
N ILE A 994 -5.61 -20.30 36.23
CA ILE A 994 -6.66 -19.88 35.31
C ILE A 994 -6.05 -19.03 34.19
N GLU A 995 -6.64 -19.11 33.00
CA GLU A 995 -6.11 -18.56 31.76
C GLU A 995 -7.26 -17.94 30.97
N MET A 996 -7.17 -16.66 30.66
CA MET A 996 -8.16 -15.91 29.87
C MET A 996 -7.52 -15.53 28.54
N GLU A 997 -8.13 -15.93 27.43
CA GLU A 997 -7.70 -15.63 26.06
C GLU A 997 -8.70 -14.65 25.42
N ASN A 998 -8.23 -13.48 24.98
CA ASN A 998 -9.01 -12.48 24.26
C ASN A 998 -8.90 -12.73 22.75
N HIS A 999 -10.02 -13.01 22.10
CA HIS A 999 -10.10 -13.41 20.70
C HIS A 999 -10.15 -12.23 19.72
N LYS A 1000 -10.32 -10.99 20.20
CA LYS A 1000 -10.16 -9.78 19.36
C LYS A 1000 -8.70 -9.34 19.33
N SER A 1001 -8.15 -8.95 20.48
CA SER A 1001 -6.79 -8.41 20.56
C SER A 1001 -5.71 -9.46 20.37
N GLY A 1002 -6.02 -10.74 20.62
CA GLY A 1002 -5.06 -11.85 20.68
C GLY A 1002 -4.27 -11.88 21.98
N HIS A 1003 -4.70 -11.15 23.02
CA HIS A 1003 -4.06 -11.12 24.34
C HIS A 1003 -4.47 -12.31 25.20
N ARG A 1004 -3.61 -12.66 26.16
CA ARG A 1004 -3.85 -13.78 27.05
C ARG A 1004 -3.24 -13.56 28.43
N THR A 1005 -4.08 -13.53 29.46
CA THR A 1005 -3.65 -13.41 30.85
C THR A 1005 -3.76 -14.75 31.55
N ILE A 1006 -2.69 -15.13 32.22
CA ILE A 1006 -2.60 -16.32 33.05
C ILE A 1006 -2.43 -15.87 34.51
N PHE A 1007 -3.34 -16.30 35.39
CA PHE A 1007 -3.21 -16.13 36.84
C PHE A 1007 -2.81 -17.47 37.47
N SER A 1008 -1.69 -17.45 38.20
CA SER A 1008 -1.19 -18.61 38.95
C SER A 1008 -1.18 -18.30 40.45
N PHE A 1009 -1.97 -19.04 41.22
CA PHE A 1009 -2.14 -18.89 42.66
C PHE A 1009 -1.23 -19.86 43.42
N SER A 1010 -0.48 -19.34 44.38
CA SER A 1010 0.49 -20.10 45.21
C SER A 1010 0.48 -19.59 46.66
N ASP A 1011 1.16 -20.30 47.57
CA ASP A 1011 1.19 -19.99 49.02
C ASP A 1011 -0.21 -19.70 49.59
N ILE A 1012 -1.17 -20.56 49.24
CA ILE A 1012 -2.59 -20.44 49.62
C ILE A 1012 -2.80 -21.02 51.02
N ASP A 1013 -3.41 -20.25 51.92
CA ASP A 1013 -3.73 -20.61 53.30
C ASP A 1013 -5.15 -20.11 53.66
N TYR A 1014 -6.05 -21.04 53.97
CA TYR A 1014 -7.41 -20.78 54.45
C TYR A 1014 -7.55 -20.94 55.97
N THR A 1015 -6.46 -21.27 56.68
CA THR A 1015 -6.45 -21.63 58.11
C THR A 1015 -5.98 -20.50 59.03
N THR A 1016 -5.09 -19.62 58.56
CA THR A 1016 -4.58 -18.48 59.35
C THR A 1016 -5.51 -17.26 59.27
N PRO A 1017 -6.12 -16.79 60.38
CA PRO A 1017 -7.05 -15.66 60.35
C PRO A 1017 -6.41 -14.35 59.89
N VAL A 1018 -6.95 -13.77 58.82
CA VAL A 1018 -6.51 -12.48 58.29
C VAL A 1018 -6.94 -11.33 59.23
N ASN A 1019 -6.01 -10.41 59.48
CA ASN A 1019 -6.15 -9.28 60.40
C ASN A 1019 -7.01 -8.15 59.80
N ASP A 1020 -8.09 -7.79 60.47
CA ASP A 1020 -9.08 -6.78 60.02
C ASP A 1020 -8.45 -5.43 59.65
N THR A 1021 -7.33 -5.04 60.28
CA THR A 1021 -6.67 -3.76 60.02
C THR A 1021 -6.05 -3.64 58.63
N LEU A 1022 -5.84 -4.76 57.92
CA LEU A 1022 -5.35 -4.79 56.54
C LEU A 1022 -6.37 -4.24 55.54
N PHE A 1023 -7.67 -4.38 55.80
CA PHE A 1023 -8.73 -3.94 54.90
C PHE A 1023 -9.05 -2.45 55.09
N SER A 1024 -8.02 -1.59 55.07
CA SER A 1024 -8.17 -0.15 55.30
C SER A 1024 -7.22 0.67 54.43
N LYS A 1025 -7.66 1.88 54.06
CA LYS A 1025 -6.85 2.86 53.28
C LYS A 1025 -5.47 3.14 53.91
N ARG A 1026 -5.35 3.01 55.23
CA ARG A 1026 -4.10 3.19 55.98
C ARG A 1026 -3.17 1.97 55.96
N ALA A 1027 -3.66 0.79 55.60
CA ALA A 1027 -2.82 -0.38 55.32
C ALA A 1027 -2.25 -0.29 53.90
N MET A 1028 -3.04 0.18 52.93
CA MET A 1028 -2.59 0.46 51.56
C MET A 1028 -1.34 1.37 51.56
N GLU A 1029 -1.38 2.49 52.30
CA GLU A 1029 -0.25 3.42 52.52
C GLU A 1029 1.02 2.78 53.09
N ARG A 1030 0.91 1.61 53.76
CA ARG A 1030 2.02 0.93 54.45
C ARG A 1030 2.66 -0.19 53.63
N GLY A 1031 1.97 -0.71 52.61
CA GLY A 1031 2.37 -1.92 51.91
C GLY A 1031 2.04 -3.21 52.67
N ALA A 1032 2.52 -4.34 52.13
CA ALA A 1032 2.32 -5.67 52.71
C ALA A 1032 2.99 -5.80 54.10
N PRO A 1033 2.42 -6.60 55.02
CA PRO A 1033 2.83 -6.68 56.43
C PRO A 1033 4.11 -7.49 56.72
#